data_AF-A0A9D7E0D2-F1
#
_entry.id   AF-A0A9D7E0D2-F1
#
_cell.length_a   1.000
_cell.length_b   1.000
_cell.length_c   1.000
_cell.angle_alpha   90.00
_cell.angle_beta   90.00
_cell.angle_gamma   90.00
#
_symmetry.space_group_name_H-M   'P 1'
#
loop_
_entity.id
_entity.type
_entity.pdbx_description
1 polymer ?
#
loop_
_entity_poly.entity_id
_entity_poly.type
_entity_poly.pdbx_seq_one_letter_code
_entity_poly.pdbx_strand_id
1 'polypeptide(L)'
;MILFPFASPAFAIEGDDCSNPFLIEAIPFCGRLAILTAFADDFTNPCTAPLVGDDAVFRFTAADTLPVTIVLQRDPHIYLPVLGVSLWLGCPDSAATLIACENDTSSGYSPDQNCIHSAPLVAGETYFVVVDRFLASGDEFATISISHDVACEHLNGTCPFASLEVNGDSYCGGAPELLPNTTMCAEFSPSDSVDVFLINIPQNCTRVYASVFAGYTYDIPGFHSYASCSVDLLESDCSSVLASASGVSADPVLAPSNLQLSAGSYYLRVRRNGPISDSYAIRWEADPRPCETCYDAAGQSFVTEDCIFFNAFLTINEISGYDSLTVSVPEVWYYFNVPTTCHEVDISVESREVTASCLAAQGPETEIALYGPTCDDFIISAQGSAMSDPSLSLPLPPGFYRLRVSGLNASYGSYLLHASGVEIDCNLWCDHALVDDGTNAPSCGQPVLPVVAFTDTICGFIDANGDRDLFRLTLPAGQCAFLSIDAFGRSTPGHSPHTVGVNPNLRVFRDCVEIASDDSGGTGGDARLDNIFIEGGTPYVIDVMATPGEVGNYVLALAAVTSPCPPNSCDYPDRDLEPNNSCSGNGFQQIVLCGDTICGELDNGASDYIRVDLSGMTDYVEINIHGGDNPNWFPFGSTLDPAIQLMRGGACTVVAGDANSGYGGDARIVALNEPAVSSYRVRAYSESGNGPYVLTVSCVEPAACPQPVALRLRVANFTPLQFGLSWLPVDGAFRYHVYAVSSPEAVPLPGDLLTTSTATTSIVPEPPSGRNYFVVTSDCTP
;
A
#
# COMPACT_ATOMS: atom_id res chain seq x y z
N MET A 1 8.41 1.19 1.33
CA MET A 1 8.03 1.25 -0.09
C MET A 1 6.65 1.89 -0.12
N ILE A 2 6.54 3.12 -0.65
CA ILE A 2 5.27 3.86 -0.67
C ILE A 2 4.99 4.15 -2.15
N LEU A 3 3.93 3.57 -2.69
CA LEU A 3 3.38 3.87 -4.01
C LEU A 3 2.19 4.80 -3.80
N PHE A 4 2.14 5.91 -4.53
CA PHE A 4 0.96 6.77 -4.62
C PHE A 4 0.11 6.36 -5.82
N PRO A 5 -1.23 6.36 -5.73
CA PRO A 5 -2.11 6.05 -6.84
C PRO A 5 -2.33 7.30 -7.71
N PHE A 6 -2.14 7.18 -9.02
CA PHE A 6 -2.76 8.09 -9.99
C PHE A 6 -3.59 7.28 -10.97
N ALA A 7 -4.85 7.70 -11.14
CA ALA A 7 -5.71 7.23 -12.22
C ALA A 7 -5.12 7.63 -13.57
N SER A 8 -5.08 6.70 -14.53
CA SER A 8 -4.54 6.92 -15.87
C SER A 8 -5.58 7.55 -16.82
N PRO A 9 -5.31 8.70 -17.44
CA PRO A 9 -5.84 9.01 -18.76
C PRO A 9 -4.89 8.44 -19.83
N ALA A 10 -5.45 7.87 -20.90
CA ALA A 10 -4.71 7.51 -22.09
C ALA A 10 -4.07 8.77 -22.72
N PHE A 11 -2.74 8.80 -22.83
CA PHE A 11 -1.99 9.83 -23.56
C PHE A 11 -1.33 9.23 -24.80
N ALA A 12 -1.46 9.92 -25.93
CA ALA A 12 -0.70 9.64 -27.15
C ALA A 12 0.73 10.18 -27.02
N ILE A 13 1.72 9.41 -27.50
CA ILE A 13 3.14 9.73 -27.42
C ILE A 13 3.54 10.45 -28.72
N GLU A 14 3.74 11.76 -28.64
CA GLU A 14 4.42 12.57 -29.68
C GLU A 14 5.41 13.48 -28.94
N GLY A 15 6.70 13.15 -29.00
CA GLY A 15 7.75 13.84 -28.26
C GLY A 15 9.14 13.54 -28.79
N ASP A 16 9.36 13.79 -30.08
CA ASP A 16 10.62 13.51 -30.80
C ASP A 16 11.76 14.51 -30.47
N ASP A 17 11.69 15.17 -29.31
CA ASP A 17 12.63 16.22 -28.93
C ASP A 17 12.73 16.34 -27.40
N CYS A 18 13.93 16.65 -26.89
CA CYS A 18 14.19 16.94 -25.48
C CYS A 18 13.47 18.18 -24.94
N SER A 19 12.77 18.92 -25.78
CA SER A 19 11.85 19.93 -25.33
C SER A 19 10.67 19.32 -24.55
N ASN A 20 10.40 18.02 -24.70
CA ASN A 20 9.29 17.33 -24.03
C ASN A 20 9.58 15.85 -23.63
N PRO A 21 10.69 15.53 -22.93
CA PRO A 21 11.03 14.16 -22.55
C PRO A 21 10.07 13.64 -21.48
N PHE A 22 9.88 12.31 -21.44
CA PHE A 22 9.15 11.69 -20.33
C PHE A 22 9.94 11.92 -19.03
N LEU A 23 9.31 12.61 -18.07
CA LEU A 23 9.93 12.92 -16.79
C LEU A 23 9.79 11.72 -15.85
N ILE A 24 10.92 11.07 -15.56
CA ILE A 24 11.02 10.17 -14.43
C ILE A 24 11.45 11.05 -13.25
N GLU A 25 10.52 11.37 -12.35
CA GLU A 25 10.86 12.09 -11.11
C GLU A 25 11.96 11.33 -10.35
N ALA A 26 12.78 12.06 -9.59
CA ALA A 26 14.00 11.58 -8.95
C ALA A 26 13.87 10.13 -8.47
N ILE A 27 14.63 9.21 -9.07
CA ILE A 27 14.50 7.77 -8.81
C ILE A 27 15.12 7.47 -7.43
N PRO A 28 14.34 7.15 -6.38
CA PRO A 28 14.91 6.48 -5.21
C PRO A 28 15.31 5.07 -5.66
N PHE A 29 16.58 4.71 -5.49
CA PHE A 29 17.26 3.64 -6.21
C PHE A 29 16.77 2.20 -5.93
N CYS A 30 15.58 1.86 -6.45
CA CYS A 30 15.06 0.57 -6.91
C CYS A 30 13.69 0.83 -7.58
N GLY A 31 13.66 1.08 -8.89
CA GLY A 31 12.42 1.30 -9.64
C GLY A 31 12.40 0.52 -10.95
N ARG A 32 11.27 -0.09 -11.28
CA ARG A 32 11.00 -0.78 -12.56
C ARG A 32 9.91 0.01 -13.27
N LEU A 33 10.16 0.47 -14.51
CA LEU A 33 9.18 1.21 -15.30
C LEU A 33 8.77 0.36 -16.50
N ALA A 34 7.46 0.06 -16.63
CA ALA A 34 6.88 -0.56 -17.81
C ALA A 34 6.39 0.54 -18.76
N ILE A 35 6.70 0.44 -20.05
CA ILE A 35 6.31 1.44 -21.06
C ILE A 35 5.25 0.85 -21.98
N LEU A 36 4.20 1.62 -22.26
CA LEU A 36 3.22 1.34 -23.31
C LEU A 36 3.57 2.11 -24.59
N THR A 37 3.91 1.38 -25.66
CA THR A 37 3.91 1.74 -27.10
C THR A 37 4.78 2.91 -27.60
N ALA A 38 5.50 2.73 -28.71
CA ALA A 38 6.18 3.80 -29.46
C ALA A 38 6.22 3.47 -30.97
N PHE A 39 6.20 4.48 -31.85
CA PHE A 39 6.24 4.37 -33.32
C PHE A 39 7.64 4.74 -33.88
N ALA A 40 7.89 4.49 -35.17
CA ALA A 40 9.24 4.39 -35.77
C ALA A 40 9.50 5.34 -36.96
N ASP A 41 10.76 5.82 -37.13
CA ASP A 41 11.60 5.83 -38.37
C ASP A 41 12.92 6.66 -38.22
N ASP A 42 14.10 6.04 -38.17
CA ASP A 42 15.19 6.07 -39.18
C ASP A 42 16.33 5.09 -38.78
N PHE A 43 17.44 5.02 -39.51
CA PHE A 43 18.53 4.03 -39.35
C PHE A 43 19.87 4.72 -39.03
N THR A 44 19.87 5.73 -38.17
CA THR A 44 21.11 6.41 -37.77
C THR A 44 21.62 5.95 -36.41
N ASN A 45 22.95 5.96 -36.24
CA ASN A 45 23.64 5.38 -35.11
C ASN A 45 23.32 6.18 -33.81
N PRO A 46 22.76 5.55 -32.75
CA PRO A 46 22.35 6.25 -31.52
C PRO A 46 23.52 6.87 -30.74
N CYS A 47 24.75 6.49 -31.08
CA CYS A 47 25.95 7.06 -30.49
C CYS A 47 26.43 8.35 -31.21
N THR A 48 25.71 8.88 -32.20
CA THR A 48 26.09 10.11 -32.91
C THR A 48 24.99 11.17 -32.84
N ALA A 49 25.32 12.34 -32.30
CA ALA A 49 24.46 13.52 -32.37
C ALA A 49 24.64 14.25 -33.73
N PRO A 50 23.60 14.93 -34.26
CA PRO A 50 22.24 15.05 -33.70
C PRO A 50 21.42 13.77 -33.88
N LEU A 51 20.54 13.47 -32.92
CA LEU A 51 19.53 12.43 -33.08
C LEU A 51 18.62 12.82 -34.26
N VAL A 52 18.40 11.89 -35.18
CA VAL A 52 17.47 12.06 -36.31
C VAL A 52 16.55 10.84 -36.24
N GLY A 53 15.23 11.07 -36.16
CA GLY A 53 14.22 10.02 -36.05
C GLY A 53 13.43 10.04 -34.73
N ASP A 54 12.40 9.17 -34.67
CA ASP A 54 11.51 9.01 -33.51
C ASP A 54 12.19 8.13 -32.44
N ASP A 55 13.00 8.74 -31.56
CA ASP A 55 13.64 8.08 -30.43
C ASP A 55 12.80 8.21 -29.14
N ALA A 56 12.80 7.18 -28.30
CA ALA A 56 12.22 7.29 -26.96
C ALA A 56 13.24 7.91 -25.99
N VAL A 57 12.94 9.12 -25.50
CA VAL A 57 13.82 9.88 -24.60
C VAL A 57 13.26 9.96 -23.18
N PHE A 58 13.98 9.37 -22.23
CA PHE A 58 13.66 9.41 -20.80
C PHE A 58 14.60 10.37 -20.09
N ARG A 59 14.04 11.27 -19.27
CA ARG A 59 14.82 12.22 -18.48
C ARG A 59 14.76 11.87 -17.00
N PHE A 60 15.91 11.85 -16.34
CA PHE A 60 16.00 11.73 -14.89
C PHE A 60 17.11 12.62 -14.31
N THR A 61 16.97 13.00 -13.03
CA THR A 61 18.03 13.72 -12.28
C THR A 61 18.63 12.77 -11.25
N ALA A 62 19.95 12.60 -11.26
CA ALA A 62 20.61 11.68 -10.34
C ALA A 62 20.58 12.26 -8.92
N ALA A 63 20.06 11.50 -7.95
CA ALA A 63 20.07 11.94 -6.54
C ALA A 63 21.46 11.79 -5.90
N ASP A 64 22.26 10.83 -6.36
CA ASP A 64 23.58 10.47 -5.81
C ASP A 64 24.65 10.31 -6.91
N THR A 65 25.92 10.40 -6.52
CA THR A 65 27.08 10.19 -7.40
C THR A 65 27.49 8.71 -7.36
N LEU A 66 26.86 7.89 -8.20
CA LEU A 66 27.06 6.43 -8.23
C LEU A 66 26.99 5.89 -9.68
N PRO A 67 27.67 4.77 -10.00
CA PRO A 67 27.54 4.12 -11.29
C PRO A 67 26.17 3.44 -11.42
N VAL A 68 25.52 3.57 -12.58
CA VAL A 68 24.25 2.87 -12.87
C VAL A 68 24.41 1.88 -14.01
N THR A 69 23.62 0.82 -13.94
CA THR A 69 23.44 -0.15 -15.00
C THR A 69 22.03 0.00 -15.56
N ILE A 70 21.93 0.17 -16.87
CA ILE A 70 20.68 0.32 -17.61
C ILE A 70 20.51 -0.93 -18.45
N VAL A 71 19.47 -1.70 -18.16
CA VAL A 71 19.15 -2.94 -18.86
C VAL A 71 17.83 -2.76 -19.60
N LEU A 72 17.86 -2.99 -20.91
CA LEU A 72 16.66 -3.17 -21.71
C LEU A 72 16.29 -4.65 -21.70
N GLN A 73 15.26 -5.00 -20.93
CA GLN A 73 14.73 -6.36 -20.90
C GLN A 73 13.68 -6.52 -21.99
N ARG A 74 13.93 -7.51 -22.84
CA ARG A 74 13.04 -7.94 -23.92
C ARG A 74 12.07 -9.01 -23.41
N ASP A 75 10.84 -8.97 -23.89
CA ASP A 75 9.92 -10.11 -23.77
C ASP A 75 10.50 -11.33 -24.52
N PRO A 76 10.66 -12.50 -23.86
CA PRO A 76 11.25 -13.69 -24.48
C PRO A 76 10.46 -14.24 -25.68
N HIS A 77 9.22 -13.81 -25.90
CA HIS A 77 8.36 -14.34 -26.97
C HIS A 77 8.41 -13.56 -28.30
N ILE A 78 9.10 -12.42 -28.37
CA ILE A 78 9.01 -11.52 -29.53
C ILE A 78 10.34 -11.43 -30.29
N TYR A 79 10.32 -11.61 -31.62
CA TYR A 79 11.48 -11.51 -32.53
C TYR A 79 11.68 -10.08 -33.10
N LEU A 80 12.36 -9.18 -32.39
CA LEU A 80 12.70 -7.82 -32.88
C LEU A 80 14.21 -7.66 -33.15
N PRO A 81 14.60 -6.97 -34.24
CA PRO A 81 16.00 -6.65 -34.55
C PRO A 81 16.49 -5.43 -33.75
N VAL A 82 17.43 -5.72 -32.84
CA VAL A 82 18.43 -4.87 -32.14
C VAL A 82 18.06 -3.41 -31.84
N LEU A 83 17.92 -3.12 -30.55
CA LEU A 83 17.69 -1.80 -29.93
C LEU A 83 19.03 -1.16 -29.53
N GLY A 84 19.37 0.04 -29.99
CA GLY A 84 20.49 0.76 -29.40
C GLY A 84 20.07 1.46 -28.11
N VAL A 85 20.94 1.53 -27.10
CA VAL A 85 20.70 2.36 -25.90
C VAL A 85 21.87 3.28 -25.66
N SER A 86 21.57 4.56 -25.42
CA SER A 86 22.58 5.57 -25.10
C SER A 86 22.16 6.40 -23.90
N LEU A 87 23.17 6.83 -23.13
CA LEU A 87 23.02 7.68 -21.96
C LEU A 87 23.76 8.99 -22.21
N TRP A 88 23.06 10.10 -22.08
CA TRP A 88 23.57 11.44 -22.34
C TRP A 88 23.50 12.32 -21.07
N LEU A 89 24.51 13.17 -20.90
CA LEU A 89 24.51 14.25 -19.92
C LEU A 89 24.14 15.56 -20.62
N GLY A 90 23.01 16.15 -20.21
CA GLY A 90 22.35 17.21 -20.97
C GLY A 90 21.57 16.67 -22.18
N CYS A 91 20.78 17.51 -22.82
CA CYS A 91 19.94 17.06 -23.93
C CYS A 91 20.75 16.86 -25.24
N PRO A 92 20.60 15.72 -25.92
CA PRO A 92 21.20 15.41 -27.23
C PRO A 92 21.01 16.43 -28.37
N ASP A 93 19.95 17.26 -28.35
CA ASP A 93 19.67 18.31 -29.36
C ASP A 93 20.67 19.50 -29.32
N SER A 94 21.44 19.59 -28.24
CA SER A 94 22.37 20.66 -27.91
C SER A 94 23.72 20.03 -27.54
N ALA A 95 24.67 20.79 -26.98
CA ALA A 95 26.02 20.31 -26.70
C ALA A 95 26.09 19.29 -25.53
N ALA A 96 25.27 18.24 -25.57
CA ALA A 96 25.30 17.14 -24.63
C ALA A 96 26.54 16.27 -24.79
N THR A 97 26.90 15.63 -23.69
CA THR A 97 28.01 14.69 -23.63
C THR A 97 27.44 13.28 -23.57
N LEU A 98 27.73 12.46 -24.59
CA LEU A 98 27.45 11.03 -24.53
C LEU A 98 28.30 10.40 -23.41
N ILE A 99 27.63 9.82 -22.41
CA ILE A 99 28.27 9.18 -21.25
C ILE A 99 28.58 7.73 -21.56
N ALA A 100 27.62 7.02 -22.12
CA ALA A 100 27.77 5.63 -22.52
C ALA A 100 26.81 5.32 -23.68
N CYS A 101 27.21 4.39 -24.54
CA CYS A 101 26.38 3.90 -25.63
C CYS A 101 26.68 2.42 -25.81
N GLU A 102 25.64 1.59 -25.80
CA GLU A 102 25.75 0.20 -26.22
C GLU A 102 25.03 0.08 -27.55
N ASN A 103 25.80 -0.31 -28.56
CA ASN A 103 25.34 -0.33 -29.93
C ASN A 103 25.78 -1.65 -30.55
N ASP A 104 24.93 -2.66 -30.47
CA ASP A 104 25.24 -3.98 -31.00
C ASP A 104 25.15 -3.96 -32.54
N THR A 105 26.17 -3.36 -33.15
CA THR A 105 26.40 -3.38 -34.60
C THR A 105 27.20 -4.61 -35.03
N SER A 106 27.53 -5.50 -34.08
CA SER A 106 28.28 -6.71 -34.40
C SER A 106 27.31 -7.73 -34.99
N SER A 107 27.56 -8.17 -36.22
CA SER A 107 26.72 -9.11 -36.96
C SER A 107 26.70 -10.54 -36.39
N GLY A 108 27.02 -10.71 -35.10
CA GLY A 108 27.02 -11.97 -34.37
C GLY A 108 25.91 -11.98 -33.34
N TYR A 109 24.79 -12.60 -33.69
CA TYR A 109 23.64 -12.83 -32.82
C TYR A 109 24.04 -13.31 -31.42
N SER A 110 24.06 -12.40 -30.43
CA SER A 110 23.84 -12.73 -29.02
C SER A 110 22.41 -12.31 -28.70
N PRO A 111 21.48 -13.24 -28.42
CA PRO A 111 20.06 -12.93 -28.25
C PRO A 111 19.71 -12.16 -26.97
N ASP A 112 20.67 -11.93 -26.07
CA ASP A 112 20.37 -11.64 -24.68
C ASP A 112 20.93 -10.27 -24.25
N GLN A 113 20.05 -9.26 -24.29
CA GLN A 113 20.11 -7.96 -23.59
C GLN A 113 21.08 -6.89 -24.15
N ASN A 114 20.54 -5.68 -24.36
CA ASN A 114 21.34 -4.46 -24.55
C ASN A 114 21.47 -3.75 -23.22
N CYS A 115 22.70 -3.62 -22.74
CA CYS A 115 23.03 -3.18 -21.39
C CYS A 115 24.09 -2.09 -21.41
N ILE A 116 23.83 -0.95 -20.78
CA ILE A 116 24.89 -0.02 -20.39
C ILE A 116 25.33 -0.41 -18.99
N HIS A 117 26.54 -0.93 -18.84
CA HIS A 117 27.09 -1.29 -17.54
C HIS A 117 27.86 -0.13 -16.91
N SER A 118 27.56 0.15 -15.64
CA SER A 118 28.38 1.03 -14.78
C SER A 118 28.64 2.45 -15.32
N ALA A 119 27.63 3.10 -15.89
CA ALA A 119 27.76 4.49 -16.34
C ALA A 119 27.84 5.45 -15.13
N PRO A 120 28.86 6.31 -15.04
CA PRO A 120 29.04 7.17 -13.86
C PRO A 120 28.01 8.31 -13.85
N LEU A 121 27.25 8.41 -12.75
CA LEU A 121 26.37 9.55 -12.50
C LEU A 121 26.97 10.52 -11.46
N VAL A 122 26.55 11.79 -11.54
CA VAL A 122 26.90 12.86 -10.60
C VAL A 122 25.61 13.40 -9.99
N ALA A 123 25.55 13.46 -8.66
CA ALA A 123 24.38 13.98 -7.93
C ALA A 123 24.00 15.40 -8.40
N GLY A 124 22.72 15.60 -8.69
CA GLY A 124 22.13 16.86 -9.15
C GLY A 124 22.19 17.09 -10.66
N GLU A 125 22.92 16.27 -11.43
CA GLU A 125 22.96 16.37 -12.89
C GLU A 125 21.76 15.67 -13.54
N THR A 126 21.32 16.20 -14.69
CA THR A 126 20.23 15.64 -15.49
C THR A 126 20.77 14.76 -16.61
N TYR A 127 20.30 13.52 -16.65
CA TYR A 127 20.66 12.52 -17.63
C TYR A 127 19.46 12.18 -18.52
N PHE A 128 19.76 11.79 -19.76
CA PHE A 128 18.80 11.37 -20.75
C PHE A 128 19.15 9.96 -21.22
N VAL A 129 18.22 9.01 -21.05
CA VAL A 129 18.32 7.68 -21.66
C VAL A 129 17.59 7.73 -22.99
N VAL A 130 18.29 7.45 -24.08
CA VAL A 130 17.74 7.43 -25.42
C VAL A 130 17.74 5.98 -25.89
N VAL A 131 16.55 5.47 -26.20
CA VAL A 131 16.36 4.14 -26.77
C VAL A 131 16.04 4.30 -28.24
N ASP A 132 16.95 3.84 -29.08
CA ASP A 132 16.82 3.90 -30.53
C ASP A 132 16.00 2.71 -31.04
N ARG A 133 15.03 3.05 -31.90
CA ARG A 133 14.17 2.15 -32.68
C ARG A 133 13.24 1.24 -31.88
N PHE A 134 11.99 1.64 -31.65
CA PHE A 134 10.94 0.72 -31.18
C PHE A 134 10.00 0.32 -32.33
N LEU A 135 10.21 -0.85 -32.94
CA LEU A 135 9.27 -1.42 -33.91
C LEU A 135 8.21 -2.26 -33.18
N ALA A 136 7.33 -1.64 -32.40
CA ALA A 136 6.15 -2.35 -31.90
C ALA A 136 5.03 -2.30 -32.94
N SER A 137 4.79 -3.42 -33.63
CA SER A 137 3.57 -3.60 -34.40
C SER A 137 2.51 -4.28 -33.53
N GLY A 138 1.82 -3.51 -32.68
CA GLY A 138 0.82 -4.02 -31.74
C GLY A 138 1.19 -3.71 -30.29
N ASP A 139 0.31 -4.07 -29.35
CA ASP A 139 0.40 -3.85 -27.89
C ASP A 139 1.60 -4.61 -27.25
N GLU A 140 2.82 -4.27 -27.64
CA GLU A 140 4.06 -4.93 -27.22
C GLU A 140 4.80 -4.08 -26.16
N PHE A 141 5.37 -4.76 -25.16
CA PHE A 141 5.99 -4.14 -23.99
C PHE A 141 7.51 -4.38 -23.97
N ALA A 142 8.27 -3.35 -23.65
CA ALA A 142 9.66 -3.48 -23.21
C ALA A 142 9.82 -2.84 -21.83
N THR A 143 10.66 -3.44 -21.00
CA THR A 143 10.95 -2.93 -19.66
C THR A 143 12.34 -2.31 -19.64
N ILE A 144 12.43 -1.05 -19.22
CA ILE A 144 13.72 -0.41 -18.91
C ILE A 144 13.95 -0.55 -17.41
N SER A 145 15.03 -1.25 -17.05
CA SER A 145 15.48 -1.34 -15.66
C SER A 145 16.72 -0.46 -15.48
N ILE A 146 16.62 0.54 -14.62
CA ILE A 146 17.76 1.35 -14.18
C ILE A 146 18.09 0.90 -12.76
N SER A 147 19.16 0.13 -12.60
CA SER A 147 19.60 -0.38 -11.30
C SER A 147 20.99 0.14 -10.98
N HIS A 148 21.20 0.50 -9.72
CA HIS A 148 22.56 0.62 -9.20
C HIS A 148 23.15 -0.79 -9.11
N ASP A 149 24.23 -1.05 -9.83
CA ASP A 149 24.95 -2.32 -9.71
C ASP A 149 25.54 -2.40 -8.30
N VAL A 150 24.89 -3.17 -7.43
CA VAL A 150 25.56 -3.77 -6.27
C VAL A 150 26.08 -5.14 -6.71
N ALA A 151 26.81 -5.19 -7.83
CA ALA A 151 27.72 -6.28 -8.06
C ALA A 151 28.85 -6.12 -7.04
N CYS A 152 28.89 -7.01 -6.04
CA CYS A 152 29.86 -7.00 -4.94
C CYS A 152 31.33 -7.15 -5.36
N GLU A 153 31.66 -7.15 -6.65
CA GLU A 153 32.99 -7.55 -7.08
C GLU A 153 34.03 -6.43 -7.14
N HIS A 154 33.70 -5.13 -7.26
CA HIS A 154 34.76 -4.13 -7.55
C HIS A 154 34.61 -2.76 -6.84
N LEU A 155 34.41 -2.75 -5.51
CA LEU A 155 34.59 -1.54 -4.69
C LEU A 155 35.68 -1.73 -3.64
N ASN A 156 36.86 -1.15 -3.92
CA ASN A 156 37.98 -0.99 -2.99
C ASN A 156 37.71 0.10 -1.92
N GLY A 157 36.47 0.25 -1.46
CA GLY A 157 36.04 1.30 -0.54
C GLY A 157 34.88 0.84 0.34
N THR A 158 35.15 0.77 1.65
CA THR A 158 34.29 0.35 2.77
C THR A 158 32.77 0.58 2.64
N CYS A 159 32.03 -0.52 2.41
CA CYS A 159 30.66 -0.68 2.92
C CYS A 159 30.72 -1.08 4.42
N PRO A 160 29.71 -0.75 5.25
CA PRO A 160 29.66 -1.19 6.63
C PRO A 160 29.17 -2.65 6.65
N PHE A 161 30.08 -3.61 6.48
CA PHE A 161 29.79 -5.01 6.81
C PHE A 161 29.55 -5.12 8.32
N ALA A 162 28.48 -5.82 8.71
CA ALA A 162 28.25 -6.23 10.09
C ALA A 162 28.58 -7.72 10.24
N SER A 163 29.78 -8.15 9.86
CA SER A 163 30.29 -9.45 10.29
C SER A 163 31.07 -9.27 11.59
N LEU A 164 30.66 -10.01 12.62
CA LEU A 164 31.50 -10.22 13.80
C LEU A 164 32.36 -11.43 13.48
N GLU A 165 33.63 -11.23 13.18
CA GLU A 165 34.57 -12.32 12.91
C GLU A 165 34.74 -13.16 14.20
N VAL A 166 34.04 -14.30 14.27
CA VAL A 166 34.13 -15.21 15.42
C VAL A 166 35.20 -16.28 15.12
N ASN A 167 36.40 -16.05 15.62
CA ASN A 167 37.45 -17.07 15.61
C ASN A 167 37.14 -18.20 16.62
N GLY A 168 36.36 -19.20 16.19
CA GLY A 168 36.14 -20.47 16.89
C GLY A 168 34.66 -20.88 17.01
N ASP A 169 34.40 -22.19 16.93
CA ASP A 169 33.06 -22.83 16.86
C ASP A 169 32.11 -22.58 18.05
N SER A 170 32.50 -21.78 19.06
CA SER A 170 31.87 -21.81 20.38
C SER A 170 31.48 -20.44 20.95
N TYR A 171 31.38 -19.37 20.16
CA TYR A 171 31.05 -18.04 20.68
C TYR A 171 29.90 -17.35 19.95
N CYS A 172 28.76 -17.22 20.63
CA CYS A 172 27.57 -16.51 20.13
C CYS A 172 27.36 -15.13 20.76
N GLY A 173 28.28 -14.67 21.60
CA GLY A 173 28.20 -13.37 22.23
C GLY A 173 28.42 -12.25 21.20
N GLY A 174 27.41 -11.41 20.98
CA GLY A 174 27.51 -10.24 20.10
C GLY A 174 27.12 -10.49 18.64
N ALA A 175 26.51 -11.64 18.31
CA ALA A 175 25.92 -11.85 16.99
C ALA A 175 24.90 -10.73 16.67
N PRO A 176 24.90 -10.17 15.46
CA PRO A 176 23.89 -9.19 15.05
C PRO A 176 22.50 -9.82 15.05
N GLU A 177 21.50 -9.03 15.45
CA GLU A 177 20.10 -9.46 15.39
C GLU A 177 19.60 -9.38 13.94
N LEU A 178 19.05 -10.49 13.46
CA LEU A 178 18.38 -10.60 12.17
C LEU A 178 16.87 -10.52 12.41
N LEU A 179 16.21 -9.50 11.86
CA LEU A 179 14.77 -9.30 12.03
C LEU A 179 13.96 -10.23 11.09
N PRO A 180 12.74 -10.67 11.47
CA PRO A 180 11.92 -11.51 10.61
C PRO A 180 11.66 -10.87 9.25
N ASN A 181 11.68 -11.66 8.17
CA ASN A 181 11.48 -11.23 6.78
C ASN A 181 12.50 -10.21 6.25
N THR A 182 13.63 -10.03 6.94
CA THR A 182 14.74 -9.20 6.44
C THR A 182 15.82 -10.06 5.80
N THR A 183 16.35 -9.59 4.67
CA THR A 183 17.51 -10.19 4.00
C THR A 183 18.76 -9.47 4.45
N MET A 184 19.76 -10.21 4.93
CA MET A 184 21.08 -9.67 5.30
C MET A 184 22.15 -10.28 4.41
N CYS A 185 23.00 -9.44 3.81
CA CYS A 185 24.15 -9.89 3.04
C CYS A 185 25.38 -9.98 3.95
N ALA A 186 26.12 -11.07 3.83
CA ALA A 186 27.36 -11.33 4.56
C ALA A 186 28.40 -11.96 3.62
N GLU A 187 29.66 -11.99 4.06
CA GLU A 187 30.76 -12.55 3.28
C GLU A 187 31.66 -13.35 4.21
N PHE A 188 31.99 -14.58 3.82
CA PHE A 188 33.01 -15.34 4.51
C PHE A 188 34.38 -14.76 4.20
N SER A 189 35.05 -14.18 5.20
CA SER A 189 36.47 -13.84 5.06
C SER A 189 37.28 -15.11 4.70
N PRO A 190 38.46 -14.99 4.07
CA PRO A 190 39.28 -16.17 3.74
C PRO A 190 39.63 -17.04 4.96
N SER A 191 39.68 -16.46 6.16
CA SER A 191 39.88 -17.16 7.43
C SER A 191 38.59 -17.54 8.15
N ASP A 192 37.46 -16.96 7.76
CA ASP A 192 36.16 -17.22 8.37
C ASP A 192 35.46 -18.39 7.69
N SER A 193 34.85 -19.28 8.46
CA SER A 193 34.06 -20.39 7.93
C SER A 193 32.68 -20.48 8.58
N VAL A 194 32.38 -19.57 9.52
CA VAL A 194 31.20 -19.64 10.36
C VAL A 194 30.72 -18.24 10.71
N ASP A 195 29.55 -17.88 10.21
CA ASP A 195 28.82 -16.69 10.65
C ASP A 195 27.65 -17.09 11.57
N VAL A 196 27.32 -16.23 12.52
CA VAL A 196 26.24 -16.45 13.48
C VAL A 196 25.36 -15.21 13.57
N PHE A 197 24.05 -15.41 13.50
CA PHE A 197 23.01 -14.38 13.61
C PHE A 197 22.07 -14.70 14.77
N LEU A 198 21.68 -13.68 15.54
CA LEU A 198 20.67 -13.79 16.59
C LEU A 198 19.28 -13.61 15.96
N ILE A 199 18.34 -14.51 16.26
CA ILE A 199 16.93 -14.36 15.91
C ILE A 199 16.08 -14.40 17.19
N ASN A 200 15.04 -13.57 17.26
CA ASN A 200 14.12 -13.52 18.39
C ASN A 200 12.73 -13.99 17.96
N ILE A 201 12.29 -15.11 18.54
CA ILE A 201 10.97 -15.68 18.28
C ILE A 201 9.96 -15.07 19.26
N PRO A 202 8.95 -14.34 18.78
CA PRO A 202 8.08 -13.54 19.65
C PRO A 202 7.01 -14.36 20.39
N GLN A 203 6.69 -15.57 19.92
CA GLN A 203 5.58 -16.37 20.45
C GLN A 203 5.95 -17.87 20.54
N ASN A 204 5.25 -18.62 21.39
CA ASN A 204 5.43 -20.07 21.48
C ASN A 204 4.86 -20.77 20.25
N CYS A 205 5.40 -21.94 19.91
CA CYS A 205 4.94 -22.79 18.82
C CYS A 205 5.12 -22.20 17.41
N THR A 206 6.02 -21.23 17.25
CA THR A 206 6.37 -20.67 15.95
C THR A 206 7.24 -21.65 15.17
N ARG A 207 6.91 -21.86 13.88
CA ARG A 207 7.81 -22.54 12.94
C ARG A 207 8.78 -21.51 12.36
N VAL A 208 10.05 -21.86 12.30
CA VAL A 208 11.10 -21.01 11.74
C VAL A 208 11.57 -21.60 10.41
N TYR A 209 11.57 -20.75 9.38
CA TYR A 209 12.18 -21.04 8.08
C TYR A 209 13.40 -20.14 7.92
N ALA A 210 14.52 -20.70 7.50
CA ALA A 210 15.71 -19.90 7.16
C ALA A 210 16.27 -20.39 5.82
N SER A 211 16.53 -19.44 4.93
CA SER A 211 17.11 -19.68 3.61
C SER A 211 18.41 -18.90 3.47
N VAL A 212 19.42 -19.55 2.91
CA VAL A 212 20.70 -18.94 2.55
C VAL A 212 20.88 -19.02 1.05
N PHE A 213 21.14 -17.88 0.44
CA PHE A 213 21.39 -17.71 -0.98
C PHE A 213 22.88 -17.43 -1.18
N ALA A 214 23.64 -18.42 -1.65
CA ALA A 214 25.05 -18.22 -1.96
C ALA A 214 25.19 -17.62 -3.37
N GLY A 215 26.00 -16.57 -3.51
CA GLY A 215 26.22 -15.93 -4.81
C GLY A 215 26.79 -16.90 -5.84
N TYR A 216 26.14 -17.00 -7.00
CA TYR A 216 26.70 -17.74 -8.14
C TYR A 216 27.78 -16.90 -8.81
N THR A 217 29.05 -17.29 -8.68
CA THR A 217 30.09 -16.82 -9.60
C THR A 217 29.91 -17.52 -10.95
N TYR A 218 29.46 -16.78 -11.97
CA TYR A 218 29.50 -17.22 -13.36
C TYR A 218 30.89 -16.94 -13.97
N ASP A 219 31.37 -17.88 -14.78
CA ASP A 219 32.54 -17.84 -15.69
C ASP A 219 33.99 -18.03 -15.17
N ILE A 220 34.41 -19.30 -15.14
CA ILE A 220 35.56 -19.79 -15.94
C ILE A 220 35.19 -21.17 -16.52
N PRO A 221 35.28 -21.41 -17.85
CA PRO A 221 35.10 -22.74 -18.42
C PRO A 221 36.18 -23.71 -17.90
N GLY A 222 35.80 -24.62 -16.99
CA GLY A 222 36.66 -25.75 -16.58
C GLY A 222 36.85 -25.99 -15.08
N PHE A 223 36.24 -25.22 -14.17
CA PHE A 223 36.25 -25.49 -12.73
C PHE A 223 34.87 -25.21 -12.11
N HIS A 224 34.05 -26.24 -11.92
CA HIS A 224 32.86 -26.16 -11.05
C HIS A 224 33.22 -26.77 -9.70
N SER A 225 33.64 -25.94 -8.74
CA SER A 225 33.62 -26.32 -7.33
C SER A 225 32.47 -25.55 -6.66
N TYR A 226 31.35 -26.22 -6.43
CA TYR A 226 30.26 -25.68 -5.63
C TYR A 226 30.72 -25.61 -4.18
N ALA A 227 30.83 -24.42 -3.60
CA ALA A 227 30.91 -24.31 -2.16
C ALA A 227 29.54 -24.65 -1.58
N SER A 228 29.47 -25.72 -0.80
CA SER A 228 28.22 -26.07 -0.11
C SER A 228 28.15 -25.25 1.17
N CYS A 229 27.05 -24.53 1.38
CA CYS A 229 26.76 -23.92 2.67
C CYS A 229 25.87 -24.86 3.48
N SER A 230 25.98 -24.80 4.80
CA SER A 230 25.03 -25.41 5.72
C SER A 230 24.53 -24.37 6.72
N VAL A 231 23.26 -24.47 7.09
CA VAL A 231 22.65 -23.57 8.06
C VAL A 231 22.20 -24.42 9.24
N ASP A 232 22.60 -24.03 10.44
CA ASP A 232 22.14 -24.63 11.68
C ASP A 232 21.29 -23.63 12.44
N LEU A 233 20.25 -24.12 13.10
CA LEU A 233 19.56 -23.42 14.15
C LEU A 233 20.06 -23.93 15.51
N LEU A 234 20.49 -23.03 16.37
CA LEU A 234 21.07 -23.31 17.68
C LEU A 234 20.18 -22.81 18.82
N GLU A 235 20.25 -23.46 19.99
CA GLU A 235 19.66 -22.94 21.23
C GLU A 235 20.31 -21.62 21.68
N SER A 236 19.63 -20.90 22.59
CA SER A 236 20.09 -19.61 23.15
C SER A 236 21.48 -19.62 23.81
N ASP A 237 22.01 -20.79 24.17
CA ASP A 237 23.35 -20.95 24.75
C ASP A 237 24.39 -21.45 23.73
N CYS A 238 23.98 -21.65 22.47
CA CYS A 238 24.78 -22.20 21.38
C CYS A 238 25.42 -23.56 21.65
N SER A 239 24.96 -24.28 22.66
CA SER A 239 25.52 -25.58 23.03
C SER A 239 24.99 -26.71 22.15
N SER A 240 23.80 -26.55 21.57
CA SER A 240 23.07 -27.58 20.84
C SER A 240 22.56 -27.09 19.49
N VAL A 241 22.63 -27.96 18.48
CA VAL A 241 22.01 -27.76 17.16
C VAL A 241 20.61 -28.35 17.22
N LEU A 242 19.60 -27.49 17.10
CA LEU A 242 18.18 -27.87 17.09
C LEU A 242 17.74 -28.41 15.72
N ALA A 243 18.24 -27.80 14.65
CA ALA A 243 18.02 -28.24 13.28
C ALA A 243 19.23 -27.86 12.41
N SER A 244 19.46 -28.63 11.35
CA SER A 244 20.53 -28.37 10.38
C SER A 244 20.03 -28.69 8.98
N ALA A 245 20.37 -27.82 8.03
CA ALA A 245 20.18 -28.06 6.60
C ALA A 245 21.53 -27.92 5.90
N SER A 246 21.85 -28.88 5.04
CA SER A 246 23.04 -28.85 4.18
C SER A 246 22.64 -29.18 2.75
N GLY A 247 22.93 -28.28 1.82
CA GLY A 247 22.63 -28.46 0.39
C GLY A 247 23.91 -28.47 -0.44
N VAL A 248 23.99 -29.38 -1.42
CA VAL A 248 25.07 -29.40 -2.43
C VAL A 248 24.67 -28.58 -3.67
N SER A 249 23.43 -28.07 -3.71
CA SER A 249 22.86 -27.26 -4.78
C SER A 249 22.06 -26.09 -4.20
N ALA A 250 22.19 -24.92 -4.80
CA ALA A 250 21.20 -23.85 -4.65
C ALA A 250 21.26 -23.12 -3.34
N ASP A 251 20.36 -23.51 -2.46
CA ASP A 251 19.94 -22.70 -1.33
C ASP A 251 19.59 -23.69 -0.21
N PRO A 252 20.45 -23.91 0.79
CA PRO A 252 20.07 -24.73 1.93
C PRO A 252 18.92 -24.05 2.66
N VAL A 253 17.73 -24.65 2.59
CA VAL A 253 16.53 -24.22 3.32
C VAL A 253 16.41 -25.06 4.59
N LEU A 254 16.54 -24.41 5.75
CA LEU A 254 16.07 -24.96 7.02
C LEU A 254 14.54 -24.98 7.00
N ALA A 255 13.98 -26.12 6.60
CA ALA A 255 12.56 -26.43 6.74
C ALA A 255 12.38 -27.66 7.65
N PRO A 256 12.70 -27.58 8.96
CA PRO A 256 12.45 -28.68 9.85
C PRO A 256 10.94 -28.85 10.00
N SER A 257 10.38 -29.89 9.38
CA SER A 257 8.94 -30.17 9.34
C SER A 257 8.29 -30.31 10.73
N ASN A 258 9.07 -30.45 11.80
CA ASN A 258 8.58 -30.73 13.15
C ASN A 258 9.22 -29.91 14.29
N LEU A 259 10.03 -28.89 14.02
CA LEU A 259 10.68 -28.14 15.10
C LEU A 259 9.79 -27.00 15.61
N GLN A 260 9.15 -27.21 16.76
CA GLN A 260 8.40 -26.19 17.47
C GLN A 260 9.31 -25.47 18.46
N LEU A 261 9.44 -24.17 18.30
CA LEU A 261 10.26 -23.34 19.16
C LEU A 261 9.38 -22.58 20.15
N SER A 262 9.86 -22.47 21.39
CA SER A 262 9.24 -21.57 22.38
C SER A 262 9.69 -20.13 22.11
N ALA A 263 8.90 -19.15 22.56
CA ALA A 263 9.29 -17.75 22.50
C ALA A 263 10.65 -17.56 23.18
N GLY A 264 11.58 -16.89 22.51
CA GLY A 264 12.94 -16.75 22.99
C GLY A 264 13.96 -16.46 21.90
N SER A 265 15.21 -16.33 22.32
CA SER A 265 16.35 -16.06 21.44
C SER A 265 16.97 -17.36 20.94
N TYR A 266 17.24 -17.43 19.65
CA TYR A 266 17.94 -18.55 19.00
C TYR A 266 19.03 -18.00 18.09
N TYR A 267 19.94 -18.86 17.62
CA TYR A 267 20.99 -18.45 16.71
C TYR A 267 20.92 -19.22 15.40
N LEU A 268 21.02 -18.51 14.28
CA LEU A 268 21.26 -19.10 12.96
C LEU A 268 22.75 -19.09 12.70
N ARG A 269 23.34 -20.26 12.47
CA ARG A 269 24.76 -20.43 12.15
C ARG A 269 24.92 -20.88 10.71
N VAL A 270 25.54 -20.05 9.88
CA VAL A 270 25.87 -20.39 8.49
C VAL A 270 27.32 -20.87 8.44
N ARG A 271 27.53 -22.09 7.95
CA ARG A 271 28.87 -22.69 7.81
C ARG A 271 29.20 -22.91 6.36
N ARG A 272 30.41 -22.49 5.99
CA ARG A 272 31.00 -22.76 4.67
C ARG A 272 31.65 -24.14 4.66
N ASN A 273 31.20 -25.04 3.79
CA ASN A 273 31.81 -26.35 3.56
C ASN A 273 32.70 -26.31 2.31
N GLY A 274 33.75 -25.48 2.32
CA GLY A 274 34.69 -25.36 1.20
C GLY A 274 35.66 -24.17 1.32
N PRO A 275 36.75 -24.14 0.53
CA PRO A 275 37.80 -23.12 0.62
C PRO A 275 37.59 -21.86 -0.25
N ILE A 276 36.39 -21.62 -0.79
CA ILE A 276 36.12 -20.51 -1.73
C ILE A 276 35.56 -19.30 -0.96
N SER A 277 35.99 -18.09 -1.27
CA SER A 277 35.44 -16.85 -0.71
C SER A 277 34.12 -16.55 -1.40
N ASP A 278 33.01 -16.77 -0.70
CA ASP A 278 31.67 -16.51 -1.24
C ASP A 278 30.94 -15.52 -0.34
N SER A 279 30.32 -14.54 -0.98
CA SER A 279 29.26 -13.74 -0.38
C SER A 279 27.96 -14.55 -0.39
N TYR A 280 27.12 -14.31 0.61
CA TYR A 280 25.80 -14.93 0.70
C TYR A 280 24.78 -13.95 1.30
N ALA A 281 23.51 -14.23 1.05
CA ALA A 281 22.40 -13.56 1.71
C ALA A 281 21.65 -14.55 2.58
N ILE A 282 21.23 -14.14 3.78
CA ILE A 282 20.38 -14.94 4.66
C ILE A 282 19.06 -14.22 4.91
N ARG A 283 17.96 -14.98 4.89
CA ARG A 283 16.62 -14.54 5.28
C ARG A 283 16.01 -15.57 6.22
N TRP A 284 15.22 -15.11 7.20
CA TRP A 284 14.41 -16.00 8.02
C TRP A 284 13.00 -15.47 8.22
N GLU A 285 12.08 -16.40 8.46
CA GLU A 285 10.66 -16.14 8.62
C GLU A 285 10.10 -16.92 9.82
N ALA A 286 9.13 -16.32 10.50
CA ALA A 286 8.41 -16.90 11.64
C ALA A 286 6.94 -17.08 11.26
N ASP A 287 6.42 -18.31 11.34
CA ASP A 287 4.98 -18.61 11.16
C ASP A 287 4.32 -18.74 12.54
N PRO A 288 3.49 -17.77 12.97
CA PRO A 288 2.92 -17.71 14.32
C PRO A 288 1.68 -18.59 14.54
N ARG A 289 1.34 -19.53 13.64
CA ARG A 289 0.10 -20.32 13.78
C ARG A 289 0.07 -21.16 15.07
N PRO A 290 -1.05 -21.14 15.83
CA PRO A 290 -1.27 -22.09 16.91
C PRO A 290 -1.40 -23.50 16.35
N CYS A 291 -0.92 -24.50 17.10
CA CYS A 291 -1.02 -25.91 16.75
C CYS A 291 -2.50 -26.35 16.66
N GLU A 292 -3.13 -26.19 15.50
CA GLU A 292 -4.39 -26.85 15.23
C GLU A 292 -4.10 -28.32 14.90
N THR A 293 -4.40 -29.20 15.85
CA THR A 293 -4.66 -30.60 15.54
C THR A 293 -5.89 -30.67 14.64
N CYS A 294 -5.73 -31.07 13.39
CA CYS A 294 -6.86 -31.39 12.52
C CYS A 294 -7.57 -32.65 13.05
N TYR A 295 -8.89 -32.57 13.16
CA TYR A 295 -9.76 -33.70 13.49
C TYR A 295 -10.55 -34.07 12.23
N ASP A 296 -10.76 -35.36 11.99
CA ASP A 296 -11.70 -35.79 10.96
C ASP A 296 -13.16 -35.49 11.39
N ALA A 297 -14.11 -35.74 10.49
CA ALA A 297 -15.55 -35.62 10.76
C ALA A 297 -16.05 -36.53 11.92
N ALA A 298 -15.22 -37.45 12.42
CA ALA A 298 -15.49 -38.31 13.57
C ALA A 298 -14.79 -37.84 14.86
N GLY A 299 -14.04 -36.74 14.84
CA GLY A 299 -13.32 -36.21 16.00
C GLY A 299 -12.04 -36.97 16.36
N GLN A 300 -11.45 -37.75 15.45
CA GLN A 300 -10.15 -38.39 15.66
C GLN A 300 -9.00 -37.52 15.15
N SER A 301 -7.98 -37.33 16.01
CA SER A 301 -6.73 -36.68 15.62
C SER A 301 -5.89 -37.66 14.80
N PHE A 302 -5.50 -37.26 13.59
CA PHE A 302 -4.51 -38.00 12.80
C PHE A 302 -3.17 -37.27 12.83
N VAL A 303 -2.13 -37.97 13.28
CA VAL A 303 -0.74 -37.68 12.94
C VAL A 303 -0.37 -38.72 11.89
N THR A 304 -0.55 -38.40 10.62
CA THR A 304 -0.09 -39.29 9.53
C THR A 304 1.36 -38.97 9.20
N GLU A 305 2.23 -39.96 9.41
CA GLU A 305 3.69 -39.89 9.23
C GLU A 305 4.14 -39.77 7.75
N ASP A 306 3.23 -39.74 6.76
CA ASP A 306 3.57 -39.83 5.32
C ASP A 306 3.11 -38.64 4.45
N CYS A 307 2.83 -37.47 5.04
CA CYS A 307 2.71 -36.24 4.24
C CYS A 307 4.12 -35.66 4.01
N ILE A 308 4.67 -35.85 2.81
CA ILE A 308 5.86 -35.11 2.37
C ILE A 308 5.42 -33.67 2.10
N PHE A 309 5.58 -32.80 3.10
CA PHE A 309 5.27 -31.37 3.01
C PHE A 309 6.41 -30.62 2.32
N PHE A 310 6.19 -30.12 1.10
CA PHE A 310 7.02 -29.06 0.51
C PHE A 310 6.23 -27.76 0.52
N ASN A 311 6.57 -26.86 1.45
CA ASN A 311 5.94 -25.55 1.56
C ASN A 311 6.83 -24.49 0.88
N ALA A 312 6.50 -24.12 -0.36
CA ALA A 312 6.96 -22.85 -0.92
C ALA A 312 5.92 -21.78 -0.57
N PHE A 313 6.18 -20.96 0.46
CA PHE A 313 5.39 -19.76 0.73
C PHE A 313 5.80 -18.70 -0.29
N LEU A 314 4.90 -18.37 -1.21
CA LEU A 314 5.19 -17.45 -2.32
C LEU A 314 4.13 -16.36 -2.39
N THR A 315 4.58 -15.12 -2.50
CA THR A 315 3.75 -13.96 -2.86
C THR A 315 3.47 -14.01 -4.37
N ILE A 316 2.20 -13.86 -4.77
CA ILE A 316 1.59 -14.18 -6.09
C ILE A 316 2.14 -13.44 -7.33
N ASN A 317 3.23 -12.67 -7.24
CA ASN A 317 3.70 -11.89 -8.37
C ASN A 317 4.16 -12.77 -9.56
N GLU A 318 4.77 -13.93 -9.31
CA GLU A 318 5.00 -14.99 -10.30
C GLU A 318 5.51 -16.25 -9.55
N ILE A 319 4.85 -17.38 -9.71
CA ILE A 319 5.22 -18.67 -9.15
C ILE A 319 5.59 -19.58 -10.31
N SER A 320 6.83 -20.08 -10.33
CA SER A 320 7.21 -21.22 -11.14
C SER A 320 7.77 -22.32 -10.22
N GLY A 321 7.11 -23.49 -10.21
CA GLY A 321 7.49 -24.62 -9.37
C GLY A 321 7.63 -25.88 -10.20
N TYR A 322 8.79 -26.56 -10.13
CA TYR A 322 9.03 -27.82 -10.82
C TYR A 322 8.92 -28.99 -9.86
N ASP A 323 8.04 -29.96 -10.13
CA ASP A 323 7.89 -31.16 -9.31
C ASP A 323 7.55 -32.41 -10.16
N SER A 324 7.49 -33.57 -9.52
CA SER A 324 7.20 -34.86 -10.16
C SER A 324 6.17 -35.68 -9.39
N LEU A 325 5.14 -36.14 -10.12
CA LEU A 325 4.14 -37.07 -9.58
C LEU A 325 4.67 -38.50 -9.72
N THR A 326 4.67 -39.24 -8.61
CA THR A 326 5.10 -40.64 -8.56
C THR A 326 4.02 -41.53 -7.97
N VAL A 327 4.08 -42.85 -8.15
CA VAL A 327 3.09 -43.76 -7.51
C VAL A 327 3.13 -43.69 -5.98
N SER A 328 4.26 -43.33 -5.39
CA SER A 328 4.39 -43.05 -3.95
C SER A 328 3.89 -41.66 -3.53
N VAL A 329 3.73 -40.74 -4.49
CA VAL A 329 3.33 -39.34 -4.27
C VAL A 329 2.33 -38.94 -5.38
N PRO A 330 1.07 -39.41 -5.29
CA PRO A 330 0.07 -39.21 -6.34
C PRO A 330 -0.49 -37.77 -6.39
N GLU A 331 -0.22 -36.98 -5.36
CA GLU A 331 -0.64 -35.60 -5.22
C GLU A 331 0.45 -34.76 -4.55
N VAL A 332 0.54 -33.49 -4.94
CA VAL A 332 1.41 -32.47 -4.35
C VAL A 332 0.54 -31.28 -3.97
N TRP A 333 0.83 -30.68 -2.82
CA TRP A 333 0.09 -29.54 -2.28
C TRP A 333 0.96 -28.28 -2.23
N TYR A 334 0.45 -27.20 -2.79
CA TYR A 334 1.03 -25.85 -2.74
C TYR A 334 0.17 -24.95 -1.86
N TYR A 335 0.82 -23.98 -1.20
CA TYR A 335 0.17 -23.00 -0.36
C TYR A 335 0.61 -21.61 -0.81
N PHE A 336 -0.34 -20.71 -1.06
CA PHE A 336 -0.01 -19.34 -1.42
C PHE A 336 -0.94 -18.37 -0.70
N ASN A 337 -0.46 -17.15 -0.50
CA ASN A 337 -1.23 -16.09 0.14
C ASN A 337 -1.56 -15.01 -0.88
N VAL A 338 -2.85 -14.73 -1.06
CA VAL A 338 -3.32 -13.54 -1.76
C VAL A 338 -3.24 -12.38 -0.77
N PRO A 339 -2.50 -11.31 -1.07
CA PRO A 339 -2.29 -10.19 -0.15
C PRO A 339 -3.59 -9.39 0.08
N THR A 340 -3.50 -8.25 0.77
CA THR A 340 -4.63 -7.45 1.31
C THR A 340 -5.62 -6.90 0.28
N THR A 341 -5.39 -7.11 -1.01
CA THR A 341 -6.27 -6.73 -2.12
C THR A 341 -6.61 -7.97 -2.96
N CYS A 342 -7.73 -7.96 -3.68
CA CYS A 342 -8.10 -9.11 -4.53
C CYS A 342 -7.14 -9.24 -5.70
N HIS A 343 -6.84 -10.48 -6.09
CA HIS A 343 -6.06 -10.76 -7.30
C HIS A 343 -6.85 -11.70 -8.20
N GLU A 344 -6.82 -11.45 -9.51
CA GLU A 344 -7.13 -12.48 -10.50
C GLU A 344 -5.90 -13.39 -10.59
N VAL A 345 -6.05 -14.63 -10.13
CA VAL A 345 -4.96 -15.61 -10.08
C VAL A 345 -5.13 -16.59 -11.24
N ASP A 346 -4.17 -16.55 -12.15
CA ASP A 346 -4.00 -17.50 -13.23
C ASP A 346 -3.05 -18.61 -12.78
N ILE A 347 -3.55 -19.84 -12.70
CA ILE A 347 -2.80 -21.04 -12.34
C ILE A 347 -2.81 -21.95 -13.56
N SER A 348 -1.66 -22.38 -14.04
CA SER A 348 -1.54 -23.41 -15.08
C SER A 348 -0.46 -24.43 -14.73
N VAL A 349 -0.63 -25.68 -15.18
CA VAL A 349 0.35 -26.74 -14.97
C VAL A 349 0.81 -27.27 -16.33
N GLU A 350 2.02 -26.93 -16.74
CA GLU A 350 2.65 -27.48 -17.94
C GLU A 350 3.15 -28.90 -17.65
N SER A 351 2.54 -29.90 -18.28
CA SER A 351 3.00 -31.28 -18.20
C SER A 351 4.31 -31.46 -18.98
N ARG A 352 5.36 -31.99 -18.34
CA ARG A 352 6.63 -32.31 -19.01
C ARG A 352 6.83 -33.81 -19.10
N GLU A 353 6.83 -34.32 -20.33
CA GLU A 353 7.16 -35.72 -20.57
C GLU A 353 8.65 -35.98 -20.31
N VAL A 354 8.94 -36.94 -19.43
CA VAL A 354 10.27 -37.54 -19.34
C VAL A 354 10.46 -38.40 -20.59
N THR A 355 11.36 -37.96 -21.46
CA THR A 355 11.74 -38.62 -22.71
C THR A 355 12.27 -40.04 -22.46
N ALA A 356 11.36 -41.02 -22.38
CA ALA A 356 11.70 -42.44 -22.29
C ALA A 356 10.90 -43.26 -23.31
N SER A 357 11.46 -43.31 -24.53
CA SER A 357 11.13 -44.24 -25.63
C SER A 357 9.70 -44.24 -26.21
N CYS A 358 9.61 -43.99 -27.51
CA CYS A 358 8.46 -43.77 -28.40
C CYS A 358 7.28 -44.79 -28.43
N LEU A 359 6.88 -45.42 -27.33
CA LEU A 359 5.82 -46.44 -27.35
C LEU A 359 4.88 -46.39 -26.13
N ALA A 360 4.24 -45.23 -25.86
CA ALA A 360 2.91 -45.16 -25.23
C ALA A 360 2.33 -43.75 -25.45
N ALA A 361 1.26 -43.63 -26.24
CA ALA A 361 0.65 -42.35 -26.65
C ALA A 361 -0.35 -41.78 -25.62
N GLN A 362 -0.06 -41.91 -24.32
CA GLN A 362 -0.91 -41.34 -23.26
C GLN A 362 -0.01 -40.65 -22.23
N GLY A 363 0.17 -39.34 -22.40
CA GLY A 363 0.75 -38.48 -21.37
C GLY A 363 -0.07 -38.53 -20.07
N PRO A 364 0.53 -38.11 -18.94
CA PRO A 364 -0.17 -38.07 -17.66
C PRO A 364 -1.36 -37.12 -17.72
N GLU A 365 -2.53 -37.57 -17.27
CA GLU A 365 -3.66 -36.69 -17.00
C GLU A 365 -3.45 -36.06 -15.63
N THR A 366 -3.44 -34.73 -15.57
CA THR A 366 -3.23 -33.95 -14.36
C THR A 366 -4.50 -33.21 -13.99
N GLU A 367 -4.80 -33.12 -12.70
CA GLU A 367 -5.86 -32.29 -12.14
C GLU A 367 -5.23 -31.24 -11.22
N ILE A 368 -5.68 -30.01 -11.34
CA ILE A 368 -5.47 -28.98 -10.34
C ILE A 368 -6.77 -28.70 -9.60
N ALA A 369 -6.72 -28.63 -8.28
CA ALA A 369 -7.86 -28.30 -7.44
C ALA A 369 -7.46 -27.23 -6.42
N LEU A 370 -8.21 -26.13 -6.40
CA LEU A 370 -8.00 -25.01 -5.49
C LEU A 370 -8.98 -25.10 -4.32
N TYR A 371 -8.46 -24.91 -3.12
CA TYR A 371 -9.20 -24.89 -1.87
C TYR A 371 -8.97 -23.58 -1.13
N GLY A 372 -10.02 -23.12 -0.46
CA GLY A 372 -10.02 -21.94 0.38
C GLY A 372 -9.23 -22.11 1.68
N PRO A 373 -9.26 -21.05 2.52
CA PRO A 373 -8.49 -20.98 3.76
C PRO A 373 -8.95 -21.96 4.83
N THR A 374 -10.20 -22.42 4.80
CA THR A 374 -10.66 -23.50 5.70
C THR A 374 -10.45 -24.86 5.04
N CYS A 375 -10.22 -25.90 5.86
CA CYS A 375 -9.78 -27.22 5.38
C CYS A 375 -10.72 -27.89 4.36
N ASP A 376 -12.00 -27.51 4.34
CA ASP A 376 -13.05 -28.18 3.56
C ASP A 376 -13.61 -27.35 2.39
N ASP A 377 -13.16 -26.10 2.20
CA ASP A 377 -13.69 -25.21 1.16
C ASP A 377 -13.11 -25.52 -0.21
N PHE A 378 -13.67 -26.49 -0.93
CA PHE A 378 -13.37 -26.67 -2.35
C PHE A 378 -13.89 -25.48 -3.16
N ILE A 379 -13.00 -24.80 -3.89
CA ILE A 379 -13.36 -23.65 -4.73
C ILE A 379 -13.63 -24.11 -6.16
N ILE A 380 -12.61 -24.69 -6.81
CA ILE A 380 -12.68 -25.07 -8.23
C ILE A 380 -11.60 -26.10 -8.57
N SER A 381 -11.82 -26.88 -9.64
CA SER A 381 -10.80 -27.75 -10.23
C SER A 381 -10.79 -27.69 -11.75
N ALA A 382 -9.61 -27.86 -12.35
CA ALA A 382 -9.44 -28.05 -13.78
C ALA A 382 -8.68 -29.35 -14.05
N GLN A 383 -9.11 -30.08 -15.07
CA GLN A 383 -8.48 -31.34 -15.49
C GLN A 383 -7.87 -31.16 -16.87
N GLY A 384 -6.61 -31.56 -17.01
CA GLY A 384 -5.86 -31.55 -18.25
C GLY A 384 -5.77 -32.95 -18.81
N SER A 385 -6.07 -33.09 -20.10
CA SER A 385 -5.75 -34.30 -20.86
C SER A 385 -4.26 -34.34 -21.21
N ALA A 386 -3.76 -35.49 -21.68
CA ALA A 386 -2.39 -35.64 -22.20
C ALA A 386 -1.99 -34.62 -23.30
N MET A 387 -2.94 -33.86 -23.87
CA MET A 387 -2.69 -32.84 -24.91
C MET A 387 -3.12 -31.43 -24.48
N SER A 388 -3.55 -31.23 -23.24
CA SER A 388 -4.03 -29.93 -22.76
C SER A 388 -3.67 -29.76 -21.29
N ASP A 389 -2.83 -28.77 -21.00
CA ASP A 389 -2.48 -28.41 -19.63
C ASP A 389 -3.71 -27.88 -18.88
N PRO A 390 -3.96 -28.30 -17.63
CA PRO A 390 -5.03 -27.72 -16.85
C PRO A 390 -4.66 -26.29 -16.46
N SER A 391 -5.61 -25.37 -16.63
CA SER A 391 -5.50 -24.00 -16.13
C SER A 391 -6.77 -23.55 -15.40
N LEU A 392 -6.58 -22.70 -14.40
CA LEU A 392 -7.61 -22.01 -13.63
C LEU A 392 -7.30 -20.52 -13.68
N SER A 393 -8.31 -19.70 -13.96
CA SER A 393 -8.22 -18.25 -13.85
C SER A 393 -9.41 -17.81 -13.01
N LEU A 394 -9.15 -17.28 -11.81
CA LEU A 394 -10.22 -16.80 -10.95
C LEU A 394 -9.78 -15.67 -10.01
N PRO A 395 -10.68 -14.74 -9.69
CA PRO A 395 -10.47 -13.78 -8.63
C PRO A 395 -10.48 -14.48 -7.28
N LEU A 396 -9.45 -14.21 -6.47
CA LEU A 396 -9.35 -14.70 -5.11
C LEU A 396 -9.32 -13.51 -4.15
N PRO A 397 -10.18 -13.48 -3.11
CA PRO A 397 -10.07 -12.49 -2.04
C PRO A 397 -8.77 -12.69 -1.23
N PRO A 398 -8.35 -11.68 -0.45
CA PRO A 398 -7.23 -11.81 0.47
C PRO A 398 -7.35 -13.05 1.36
N GLY A 399 -6.31 -13.87 1.40
CA GLY A 399 -6.35 -15.12 2.17
C GLY A 399 -5.34 -16.17 1.74
N PHE A 400 -5.26 -17.21 2.56
CA PHE A 400 -4.42 -18.38 2.28
C PHE A 400 -5.19 -19.42 1.48
N TYR A 401 -4.61 -19.87 0.38
CA TYR A 401 -5.19 -20.88 -0.48
C TYR A 401 -4.29 -22.11 -0.57
N ARG A 402 -4.93 -23.24 -0.88
CA ARG A 402 -4.26 -24.53 -1.05
C ARG A 402 -4.54 -25.04 -2.44
N LEU A 403 -3.50 -25.30 -3.19
CA LEU A 403 -3.59 -25.86 -4.53
C LEU A 403 -3.09 -27.29 -4.51
N ARG A 404 -3.96 -28.24 -4.85
CA ARG A 404 -3.60 -29.64 -5.06
C ARG A 404 -3.32 -29.85 -6.54
N VAL A 405 -2.18 -30.47 -6.86
CA VAL A 405 -1.88 -31.02 -8.18
C VAL A 405 -1.86 -32.54 -8.05
N SER A 406 -2.73 -33.24 -8.77
CA SER A 406 -2.86 -34.71 -8.68
C SER A 406 -2.81 -35.37 -10.04
N GLY A 407 -2.19 -36.56 -10.10
CA GLY A 407 -2.21 -37.40 -11.30
C GLY A 407 -3.49 -38.23 -11.32
N LEU A 408 -4.33 -38.10 -12.35
CA LEU A 408 -5.58 -38.85 -12.48
C LEU A 408 -5.35 -40.31 -12.91
N ASN A 409 -4.23 -40.54 -13.60
CA ASN A 409 -3.86 -41.85 -14.13
C ASN A 409 -2.60 -42.35 -13.43
N ALA A 410 -2.37 -43.67 -13.42
CA ALA A 410 -1.14 -44.27 -12.90
C ALA A 410 0.13 -43.94 -13.73
N SER A 411 0.05 -42.95 -14.61
CA SER A 411 1.11 -42.50 -15.50
C SER A 411 1.90 -41.37 -14.85
N TYR A 412 3.21 -41.56 -14.80
CA TYR A 412 4.21 -40.72 -14.14
C TYR A 412 4.62 -39.54 -15.03
N GLY A 413 4.91 -38.38 -14.44
CA GLY A 413 5.44 -37.24 -15.16
C GLY A 413 5.96 -36.15 -14.24
N SER A 414 6.87 -35.32 -14.74
CA SER A 414 7.16 -34.04 -14.12
C SER A 414 6.22 -32.97 -14.66
N TYR A 415 6.04 -31.91 -13.89
CA TYR A 415 5.24 -30.76 -14.31
C TYR A 415 5.88 -29.46 -13.84
N LEU A 416 5.54 -28.39 -14.54
CA LEU A 416 5.89 -27.03 -14.17
C LEU A 416 4.60 -26.29 -13.83
N LEU A 417 4.44 -25.93 -12.56
CA LEU A 417 3.35 -25.11 -12.07
C LEU A 417 3.69 -23.64 -12.32
N HIS A 418 2.84 -22.93 -13.07
CA HIS A 418 2.83 -21.49 -13.18
C HIS A 418 1.65 -20.93 -12.40
N ALA A 419 1.87 -19.98 -11.50
CA ALA A 419 0.79 -19.17 -10.94
C ALA A 419 1.19 -17.69 -10.94
N SER A 420 0.38 -16.84 -11.56
CA SER A 420 0.56 -15.39 -11.58
C SER A 420 -0.72 -14.74 -11.10
N GLY A 421 -0.62 -13.61 -10.40
CA GLY A 421 -1.80 -12.83 -10.09
C GLY A 421 -1.66 -11.37 -10.43
N VAL A 422 -2.71 -10.85 -11.06
CA VAL A 422 -2.87 -9.43 -11.35
C VAL A 422 -3.77 -8.85 -10.26
N GLU A 423 -3.33 -7.75 -9.63
CA GLU A 423 -4.18 -7.03 -8.68
C GLU A 423 -5.43 -6.53 -9.42
N ILE A 424 -6.60 -6.88 -8.90
CA ILE A 424 -7.88 -6.43 -9.43
C ILE A 424 -8.65 -5.71 -8.33
N ASP A 425 -9.45 -4.72 -8.72
CA ASP A 425 -10.38 -4.10 -7.78
C ASP A 425 -11.45 -5.13 -7.39
N CYS A 426 -11.54 -5.46 -6.10
CA CYS A 426 -12.53 -6.39 -5.54
C CYS A 426 -13.99 -6.00 -5.87
N ASN A 427 -14.23 -4.75 -6.28
CA ASN A 427 -15.54 -4.24 -6.67
C ASN A 427 -16.03 -4.75 -8.04
N LEU A 428 -15.24 -5.56 -8.78
CA LEU A 428 -15.51 -5.94 -10.17
C LEU A 428 -16.28 -7.26 -10.40
N TRP A 429 -16.60 -8.06 -9.38
CA TRP A 429 -17.20 -9.40 -9.58
C TRP A 429 -18.58 -9.60 -8.94
N CYS A 430 -19.57 -9.87 -9.80
CA CYS A 430 -20.99 -10.03 -9.50
C CYS A 430 -21.56 -11.22 -10.30
N ASP A 431 -21.33 -12.46 -9.87
CA ASP A 431 -21.86 -13.60 -10.63
C ASP A 431 -22.61 -14.67 -9.82
N HIS A 432 -22.78 -14.55 -8.50
CA HIS A 432 -23.63 -15.49 -7.76
C HIS A 432 -24.41 -14.82 -6.61
N ALA A 433 -25.53 -14.18 -6.96
CA ALA A 433 -26.81 -14.08 -6.24
C ALA A 433 -27.52 -12.75 -6.58
N LEU A 434 -28.10 -12.65 -7.77
CA LEU A 434 -29.07 -11.59 -8.05
C LEU A 434 -30.28 -11.82 -7.16
N VAL A 435 -30.46 -10.94 -6.17
CA VAL A 435 -31.71 -10.83 -5.43
C VAL A 435 -32.64 -10.00 -6.32
N ASP A 436 -33.59 -10.66 -6.97
CA ASP A 436 -34.67 -10.04 -7.75
C ASP A 436 -35.99 -10.54 -7.13
N ASP A 437 -36.75 -9.62 -6.52
CA ASP A 437 -38.04 -9.93 -5.90
C ASP A 437 -39.25 -9.77 -6.85
N GLY A 438 -38.98 -9.27 -8.06
CA GLY A 438 -39.89 -9.13 -9.19
C GLY A 438 -41.05 -8.16 -8.98
N THR A 439 -41.02 -6.98 -9.62
CA THR A 439 -42.10 -6.01 -9.95
C THR A 439 -43.19 -5.62 -8.91
N ASN A 440 -43.34 -6.31 -7.78
CA ASN A 440 -44.32 -6.02 -6.74
C ASN A 440 -43.59 -5.64 -5.46
N ALA A 441 -43.06 -4.42 -5.43
CA ALA A 441 -42.37 -3.85 -4.29
C ALA A 441 -43.06 -4.21 -2.96
N PRO A 442 -42.38 -4.99 -2.09
CA PRO A 442 -42.86 -5.24 -0.75
C PRO A 442 -43.11 -3.91 -0.04
N SER A 443 -44.24 -3.77 0.66
CA SER A 443 -44.35 -2.68 1.63
C SER A 443 -43.40 -2.97 2.80
N CYS A 444 -42.83 -1.95 3.43
CA CYS A 444 -41.89 -2.06 4.57
C CYS A 444 -42.37 -2.95 5.76
N GLY A 445 -43.61 -3.45 5.73
CA GLY A 445 -44.15 -4.42 6.69
C GLY A 445 -44.08 -5.90 6.27
N GLN A 446 -43.41 -6.27 5.17
CA GLN A 446 -43.26 -7.68 4.80
C GLN A 446 -42.25 -8.41 5.71
N PRO A 447 -42.58 -9.63 6.19
CA PRO A 447 -41.83 -10.28 7.26
C PRO A 447 -40.51 -10.95 6.84
N VAL A 448 -40.19 -11.02 5.54
CA VAL A 448 -39.01 -11.73 5.04
C VAL A 448 -38.32 -10.89 3.97
N LEU A 449 -37.32 -10.12 4.40
CA LEU A 449 -36.36 -9.45 3.52
C LEU A 449 -34.98 -10.10 3.71
N PRO A 450 -34.13 -10.18 2.66
CA PRO A 450 -32.75 -10.60 2.77
C PRO A 450 -32.02 -9.76 3.82
N VAL A 451 -31.30 -10.42 4.74
CA VAL A 451 -30.53 -9.72 5.78
C VAL A 451 -29.12 -9.46 5.24
N VAL A 452 -28.66 -8.23 5.37
CA VAL A 452 -27.35 -7.77 4.89
C VAL A 452 -26.49 -7.32 6.07
N ALA A 453 -25.18 -7.58 6.00
CA ALA A 453 -24.17 -7.18 6.98
C ALA A 453 -23.23 -6.09 6.43
N PHE A 454 -22.52 -5.38 7.31
CA PHE A 454 -21.62 -4.26 6.97
C PHE A 454 -20.34 -4.62 6.25
N THR A 455 -20.14 -5.89 5.95
CA THR A 455 -19.02 -6.39 5.16
C THR A 455 -19.50 -6.98 3.84
N ASP A 456 -20.80 -6.92 3.59
CA ASP A 456 -21.39 -7.50 2.41
C ASP A 456 -21.31 -6.49 1.26
N THR A 457 -20.79 -6.97 0.14
CA THR A 457 -20.98 -6.36 -1.17
C THR A 457 -22.03 -7.18 -1.89
N ILE A 458 -23.13 -6.55 -2.26
CA ILE A 458 -24.30 -7.22 -2.85
C ILE A 458 -24.45 -6.74 -4.28
N CYS A 459 -24.69 -7.66 -5.20
CA CYS A 459 -25.00 -7.31 -6.57
C CYS A 459 -26.48 -7.56 -6.84
N GLY A 460 -27.17 -6.57 -7.39
CA GLY A 460 -28.57 -6.70 -7.79
C GLY A 460 -28.80 -6.21 -9.21
N PHE A 461 -30.03 -6.37 -9.68
CA PHE A 461 -30.43 -5.99 -11.03
C PHE A 461 -31.85 -5.45 -11.00
N ILE A 462 -32.01 -4.18 -11.38
CA ILE A 462 -33.33 -3.58 -11.56
C ILE A 462 -33.86 -4.02 -12.92
N ASP A 463 -34.84 -4.93 -12.93
CA ASP A 463 -35.26 -5.65 -14.12
C ASP A 463 -36.32 -4.93 -14.97
N ALA A 464 -37.03 -3.99 -14.34
CA ALA A 464 -38.10 -3.22 -14.94
C ALA A 464 -38.19 -1.81 -14.35
N ASN A 465 -38.79 -0.90 -15.11
CA ASN A 465 -39.08 0.44 -14.60
C ASN A 465 -40.05 0.37 -13.41
N GLY A 466 -39.61 0.87 -12.25
CA GLY A 466 -40.36 0.82 -10.99
C GLY A 466 -40.10 -0.43 -10.14
N ASP A 467 -39.19 -1.29 -10.59
CA ASP A 467 -38.63 -2.36 -9.77
C ASP A 467 -37.75 -1.81 -8.64
N ARG A 468 -37.75 -2.50 -7.50
CA ARG A 468 -37.16 -2.05 -6.23
C ARG A 468 -36.63 -3.24 -5.47
N ASP A 469 -35.35 -3.22 -5.14
CA ASP A 469 -34.74 -4.23 -4.30
C ASP A 469 -34.67 -3.75 -2.85
N LEU A 470 -35.27 -4.55 -1.96
CA LEU A 470 -35.35 -4.24 -0.54
C LEU A 470 -34.46 -5.17 0.29
N PHE A 471 -33.58 -4.57 1.08
CA PHE A 471 -32.68 -5.28 1.98
C PHE A 471 -32.98 -4.91 3.42
N ARG A 472 -32.84 -5.88 4.33
CA ARG A 472 -32.93 -5.64 5.77
C ARG A 472 -31.54 -5.55 6.38
N LEU A 473 -31.24 -4.40 6.97
CA LEU A 473 -30.03 -4.21 7.75
C LEU A 473 -30.36 -4.33 9.25
N THR A 474 -29.54 -5.07 10.00
CA THR A 474 -29.69 -5.18 11.46
C THR A 474 -28.33 -5.07 12.13
N LEU A 475 -28.16 -4.07 13.01
CA LEU A 475 -27.03 -3.99 13.93
C LEU A 475 -27.31 -4.77 15.21
N PRO A 476 -26.31 -5.43 15.82
CA PRO A 476 -26.38 -5.88 17.21
C PRO A 476 -26.75 -4.73 18.15
N ALA A 477 -27.62 -5.00 19.14
CA ALA A 477 -28.02 -4.00 20.14
C ALA A 477 -26.82 -3.34 20.83
N GLY A 478 -26.85 -2.02 20.98
CA GLY A 478 -25.78 -1.24 21.63
C GLY A 478 -24.60 -0.86 20.75
N GLN A 479 -24.66 -1.15 19.44
CA GLN A 479 -23.71 -0.64 18.46
C GLN A 479 -24.34 0.50 17.65
N CYS A 480 -23.51 1.44 17.21
CA CYS A 480 -23.89 2.40 16.18
C CYS A 480 -22.85 2.34 15.08
N ALA A 481 -23.31 2.58 13.86
CA ALA A 481 -22.43 2.69 12.72
C ALA A 481 -22.84 3.90 11.90
N PHE A 482 -21.83 4.51 11.29
CA PHE A 482 -22.01 5.37 10.14
C PHE A 482 -21.92 4.49 8.92
N LEU A 483 -23.02 4.41 8.18
CA LEU A 483 -23.09 3.72 6.91
C LEU A 483 -22.55 4.61 5.79
N SER A 484 -21.61 4.09 5.02
CA SER A 484 -21.50 4.44 3.60
C SER A 484 -22.24 3.37 2.82
N ILE A 485 -23.17 3.78 1.97
CA ILE A 485 -23.87 2.88 1.08
C ILE A 485 -23.71 3.41 -0.33
N ASP A 486 -23.05 2.64 -1.18
CA ASP A 486 -22.81 2.99 -2.58
C ASP A 486 -23.61 2.06 -3.49
N ALA A 487 -24.29 2.63 -4.49
CA ALA A 487 -24.96 1.89 -5.55
C ALA A 487 -24.38 2.31 -6.92
N PHE A 488 -23.78 1.37 -7.66
CA PHE A 488 -23.05 1.64 -8.91
C PHE A 488 -23.77 1.12 -10.16
N GLY A 489 -24.08 1.98 -11.14
CA GLY A 489 -24.66 1.56 -12.42
C GLY A 489 -23.66 0.89 -13.35
N ARG A 490 -23.67 -0.45 -13.50
CA ARG A 490 -22.71 -1.15 -14.38
C ARG A 490 -23.17 -1.18 -15.84
N SER A 491 -22.31 -0.76 -16.76
CA SER A 491 -22.46 -1.11 -18.18
C SER A 491 -22.02 -2.56 -18.40
N THR A 492 -22.90 -3.42 -18.92
CA THR A 492 -22.56 -4.84 -19.18
C THR A 492 -21.47 -4.94 -20.24
N PRO A 493 -20.36 -5.66 -19.98
CA PRO A 493 -19.36 -5.96 -21.00
C PRO A 493 -20.00 -6.74 -22.17
N GLY A 494 -19.91 -6.21 -23.39
CA GLY A 494 -20.39 -6.88 -24.61
C GLY A 494 -21.58 -6.23 -25.32
N HIS A 495 -22.20 -5.19 -24.74
CA HIS A 495 -23.16 -4.34 -25.45
C HIS A 495 -22.50 -3.01 -25.82
N SER A 496 -22.79 -2.48 -27.02
CA SER A 496 -22.26 -1.24 -27.59
C SER A 496 -22.20 -0.09 -26.55
N PRO A 497 -21.21 0.84 -26.61
CA PRO A 497 -20.78 1.72 -25.49
C PRO A 497 -21.76 2.83 -25.07
N HIS A 498 -23.08 2.62 -25.20
CA HIS A 498 -24.13 3.58 -24.86
C HIS A 498 -25.32 2.96 -24.11
N THR A 499 -25.16 1.84 -23.41
CA THR A 499 -26.11 1.48 -22.35
C THR A 499 -25.63 2.13 -21.06
N VAL A 500 -26.21 3.30 -20.79
CA VAL A 500 -26.04 4.07 -19.55
C VAL A 500 -26.25 3.12 -18.38
N GLY A 501 -25.32 3.08 -17.43
CA GLY A 501 -25.55 2.36 -16.17
C GLY A 501 -26.85 2.86 -15.52
N VAL A 502 -27.47 2.04 -14.68
CA VAL A 502 -28.60 2.49 -13.85
C VAL A 502 -28.11 3.69 -13.04
N ASN A 503 -28.91 4.76 -12.96
CA ASN A 503 -28.77 5.78 -11.93
C ASN A 503 -29.61 5.30 -10.74
N PRO A 504 -28.99 4.62 -9.75
CA PRO A 504 -29.72 4.16 -8.60
C PRO A 504 -30.19 5.35 -7.77
N ASN A 505 -31.34 5.18 -7.13
CA ASN A 505 -31.86 6.00 -6.07
C ASN A 505 -31.85 5.10 -4.83
N LEU A 506 -31.10 5.54 -3.83
CA LEU A 506 -30.87 4.79 -2.62
C LEU A 506 -31.64 5.43 -1.48
N ARG A 507 -32.40 4.65 -0.73
CA ARG A 507 -33.22 5.13 0.39
C ARG A 507 -33.10 4.21 1.59
N VAL A 508 -33.16 4.78 2.78
CA VAL A 508 -33.13 4.01 4.03
C VAL A 508 -34.37 4.34 4.86
N PHE A 509 -35.05 3.30 5.32
CA PHE A 509 -36.26 3.39 6.12
C PHE A 509 -36.05 2.79 7.51
N ARG A 510 -36.69 3.40 8.51
CA ARG A 510 -36.88 2.88 9.87
C ARG A 510 -38.37 2.90 10.18
N ASP A 511 -38.95 1.77 10.56
CA ASP A 511 -40.38 1.65 10.84
C ASP A 511 -41.29 2.18 9.72
N CYS A 512 -40.90 1.94 8.47
CA CYS A 512 -41.57 2.45 7.25
C CYS A 512 -41.50 3.98 7.07
N VAL A 513 -40.68 4.68 7.85
CA VAL A 513 -40.39 6.11 7.70
C VAL A 513 -39.01 6.25 7.07
N GLU A 514 -38.95 6.97 5.96
CA GLU A 514 -37.69 7.30 5.28
C GLU A 514 -36.86 8.22 6.18
N ILE A 515 -35.62 7.83 6.43
CA ILE A 515 -34.68 8.58 7.28
C ILE A 515 -33.52 9.17 6.48
N ALA A 516 -33.24 8.64 5.29
CA ALA A 516 -32.22 9.13 4.37
C ALA A 516 -32.55 8.70 2.93
N SER A 517 -32.18 9.53 1.96
CA SER A 517 -32.29 9.21 0.53
C SER A 517 -31.24 9.97 -0.27
N ASP A 518 -30.66 9.34 -1.28
CA ASP A 518 -29.78 9.99 -2.26
C ASP A 518 -30.14 9.57 -3.68
N ASP A 519 -30.21 10.55 -4.57
CA ASP A 519 -30.43 10.42 -6.01
C ASP A 519 -29.41 11.23 -6.84
N SER A 520 -28.33 11.70 -6.19
CA SER A 520 -27.47 12.77 -6.71
C SER A 520 -26.53 12.37 -7.86
N GLY A 521 -26.44 11.10 -8.24
CA GLY A 521 -25.56 10.61 -9.30
C GLY A 521 -25.87 11.19 -10.69
N GLY A 522 -27.14 11.52 -10.99
CA GLY A 522 -27.57 11.80 -12.36
C GLY A 522 -27.38 10.58 -13.29
N THR A 523 -27.66 10.71 -14.59
CA THR A 523 -27.57 9.57 -15.53
C THR A 523 -26.16 8.94 -15.53
N GLY A 524 -26.03 7.73 -15.01
CA GLY A 524 -24.78 6.99 -14.90
C GLY A 524 -23.88 7.39 -13.73
N GLY A 525 -24.36 8.18 -12.77
CA GLY A 525 -23.67 8.40 -11.50
C GLY A 525 -24.17 7.46 -10.41
N ASP A 526 -23.37 7.36 -9.36
CA ASP A 526 -23.63 6.50 -8.22
C ASP A 526 -24.52 7.22 -7.20
N ALA A 527 -25.33 6.47 -6.47
CA ALA A 527 -25.99 6.99 -5.27
C ALA A 527 -25.16 6.60 -4.06
N ARG A 528 -24.85 7.60 -3.22
CA ARG A 528 -24.03 7.44 -2.03
C ARG A 528 -24.70 8.08 -0.83
N LEU A 529 -25.08 7.25 0.13
CA LEU A 529 -25.47 7.72 1.46
C LEU A 529 -24.31 7.54 2.42
N ASP A 530 -23.67 8.64 2.78
CA ASP A 530 -22.63 8.67 3.81
C ASP A 530 -23.21 9.03 5.18
N ASN A 531 -22.58 8.48 6.21
CA ASN A 531 -22.81 8.81 7.60
C ASN A 531 -24.27 8.61 8.05
N ILE A 532 -24.98 7.58 7.57
CA ILE A 532 -26.31 7.31 8.15
C ILE A 532 -26.12 6.71 9.54
N PHE A 533 -26.63 7.38 10.58
CA PHE A 533 -26.67 6.82 11.92
C PHE A 533 -27.72 5.73 12.02
N ILE A 534 -27.29 4.57 12.49
CA ILE A 534 -28.16 3.44 12.75
C ILE A 534 -27.95 2.90 14.15
N GLU A 535 -29.05 2.58 14.81
CA GLU A 535 -29.08 2.09 16.18
C GLU A 535 -29.16 0.56 16.20
N GLY A 536 -28.26 -0.04 16.98
CA GLY A 536 -28.30 -1.45 17.31
C GLY A 536 -29.65 -1.92 17.83
N GLY A 537 -30.15 -3.03 17.31
CA GLY A 537 -31.41 -3.66 17.73
C GLY A 537 -32.64 -3.17 16.98
N THR A 538 -32.54 -2.11 16.18
CA THR A 538 -33.61 -1.62 15.31
C THR A 538 -33.39 -2.15 13.89
N PRO A 539 -34.41 -2.75 13.23
CA PRO A 539 -34.28 -3.15 11.82
C PRO A 539 -34.44 -1.92 10.91
N TYR A 540 -33.54 -1.82 9.94
CA TYR A 540 -33.61 -0.83 8.86
C TYR A 540 -33.92 -1.54 7.54
N VAL A 541 -34.59 -0.83 6.63
CA VAL A 541 -34.82 -1.30 5.26
C VAL A 541 -34.04 -0.39 4.31
N ILE A 542 -33.12 -0.96 3.55
CA ILE A 542 -32.45 -0.29 2.44
C ILE A 542 -33.26 -0.60 1.19
N ASP A 543 -33.55 0.44 0.42
CA ASP A 543 -34.33 0.40 -0.80
C ASP A 543 -33.47 0.94 -1.94
N VAL A 544 -33.13 0.05 -2.87
CA VAL A 544 -32.39 0.39 -4.08
C VAL A 544 -33.38 0.34 -5.24
N MET A 545 -33.52 1.45 -5.94
CA MET A 545 -34.40 1.54 -7.11
C MET A 545 -33.73 2.32 -8.23
N ALA A 546 -34.13 2.13 -9.48
CA ALA A 546 -33.63 2.97 -10.57
C ALA A 546 -34.48 4.23 -10.74
N THR A 547 -33.90 5.29 -11.31
CA THR A 547 -34.73 6.42 -11.79
C THR A 547 -35.73 5.94 -12.85
N PRO A 548 -36.92 6.59 -12.96
CA PRO A 548 -37.96 6.09 -13.86
C PRO A 548 -37.50 5.98 -15.32
N GLY A 549 -37.52 4.75 -15.84
CA GLY A 549 -37.15 4.42 -17.22
C GLY A 549 -35.79 3.76 -17.39
N GLU A 550 -35.04 3.58 -16.31
CA GLU A 550 -33.76 2.89 -16.30
C GLU A 550 -33.88 1.47 -15.73
N VAL A 551 -33.06 0.56 -16.23
CA VAL A 551 -32.94 -0.85 -15.84
C VAL A 551 -31.48 -1.27 -15.99
N GLY A 552 -31.01 -2.20 -15.16
CA GLY A 552 -29.62 -2.64 -15.20
C GLY A 552 -29.06 -3.07 -13.84
N ASN A 553 -27.78 -3.45 -13.84
CA ASN A 553 -27.11 -3.97 -12.66
C ASN A 553 -26.70 -2.84 -11.72
N TYR A 554 -26.74 -3.13 -10.41
CA TYR A 554 -26.07 -2.32 -9.40
C TYR A 554 -25.22 -3.17 -8.45
N VAL A 555 -24.26 -2.52 -7.80
CA VAL A 555 -23.51 -3.07 -6.67
C VAL A 555 -23.83 -2.22 -5.46
N LEU A 556 -24.37 -2.84 -4.41
CA LEU A 556 -24.65 -2.25 -3.10
C LEU A 556 -23.50 -2.62 -2.15
N ALA A 557 -22.63 -1.67 -1.84
CA ALA A 557 -21.60 -1.84 -0.83
C ALA A 557 -22.04 -1.19 0.48
N LEU A 558 -21.95 -1.91 1.60
CA LEU A 558 -22.18 -1.34 2.92
C LEU A 558 -20.84 -1.27 3.65
N ALA A 559 -20.47 -0.10 4.15
CA ALA A 559 -19.36 0.06 5.08
C ALA A 559 -19.86 0.66 6.38
N ALA A 560 -19.45 0.09 7.52
CA ALA A 560 -19.67 0.68 8.83
C ALA A 560 -18.36 1.18 9.44
N VAL A 561 -18.36 2.45 9.84
CA VAL A 561 -17.42 2.89 10.88
C VAL A 561 -18.10 2.65 12.22
N THR A 562 -17.76 1.53 12.87
CA THR A 562 -18.28 1.23 14.21
C THR A 562 -17.55 2.09 15.23
N SER A 563 -18.21 3.12 15.72
CA SER A 563 -17.85 3.80 16.96
C SER A 563 -18.77 3.30 18.07
N PRO A 564 -18.36 3.27 19.35
CA PRO A 564 -19.36 3.31 20.43
C PRO A 564 -20.35 4.42 20.08
N CYS A 565 -21.65 4.12 20.18
CA CYS A 565 -22.67 5.12 19.93
C CYS A 565 -22.28 6.41 20.66
N PRO A 566 -22.17 7.56 19.98
CA PRO A 566 -22.30 8.81 20.72
C PRO A 566 -23.56 8.63 21.56
N PRO A 567 -23.49 8.83 22.89
CA PRO A 567 -24.62 8.56 23.78
C PRO A 567 -25.88 9.14 23.12
N ASN A 568 -26.88 8.28 22.86
CA ASN A 568 -28.03 8.49 21.95
C ASN A 568 -29.01 9.58 22.41
N SER A 569 -28.50 10.61 23.03
CA SER A 569 -29.21 11.78 23.46
C SER A 569 -28.17 12.88 23.54
N CYS A 570 -28.42 13.99 22.84
CA CYS A 570 -28.42 15.23 23.59
C CYS A 570 -29.31 14.96 24.81
N ASP A 571 -28.72 14.49 25.91
CA ASP A 571 -29.43 14.47 27.17
C ASP A 571 -29.78 15.95 27.35
N TYR A 572 -31.07 16.22 27.49
CA TYR A 572 -31.63 17.56 27.45
C TYR A 572 -31.14 18.56 28.53
N PRO A 573 -30.20 18.28 29.48
CA PRO A 573 -29.66 19.34 30.34
C PRO A 573 -28.87 20.43 29.60
N ASP A 574 -28.23 20.13 28.47
CA ASP A 574 -27.36 21.08 27.75
C ASP A 574 -28.06 21.71 26.52
N ARG A 575 -29.35 22.03 26.68
CA ARG A 575 -29.98 23.06 25.84
C ARG A 575 -29.15 24.33 25.98
N ASP A 576 -28.84 24.94 24.86
CA ASP A 576 -28.40 26.31 24.83
C ASP A 576 -29.27 27.18 25.76
N LEU A 577 -28.60 27.99 26.60
CA LEU A 577 -29.30 28.71 27.67
C LEU A 577 -30.08 29.90 27.10
N GLU A 578 -31.40 29.75 27.02
CA GLU A 578 -32.31 30.80 26.59
C GLU A 578 -32.65 31.82 27.71
N PRO A 579 -32.82 33.13 27.41
CA PRO A 579 -32.74 33.74 26.10
C PRO A 579 -31.29 34.07 25.68
N ASN A 580 -30.83 33.53 24.55
CA ASN A 580 -29.54 33.87 23.94
C ASN A 580 -29.69 34.59 22.59
N ASN A 581 -30.92 35.00 22.25
CA ASN A 581 -31.36 35.63 21.00
C ASN A 581 -30.75 37.00 20.61
N SER A 582 -29.75 37.51 21.34
CA SER A 582 -29.12 38.80 21.00
C SER A 582 -27.68 38.86 21.42
N CYS A 583 -26.82 39.31 20.51
CA CYS A 583 -25.39 39.37 20.75
C CYS A 583 -24.93 40.37 21.85
N SER A 584 -25.80 41.18 22.44
CA SER A 584 -25.41 42.12 23.53
C SER A 584 -25.99 41.75 24.90
N GLY A 585 -26.77 40.66 24.98
CA GLY A 585 -27.40 40.24 26.23
C GLY A 585 -26.39 39.80 27.30
N ASN A 586 -26.74 39.89 28.57
CA ASN A 586 -25.97 39.28 29.66
C ASN A 586 -26.37 37.81 29.91
N GLY A 587 -27.16 37.20 29.00
CA GLY A 587 -27.67 35.83 29.11
C GLY A 587 -26.66 34.73 28.78
N PHE A 588 -25.45 35.09 28.37
CA PHE A 588 -24.40 34.16 27.94
C PHE A 588 -23.71 33.47 29.11
N GLN A 589 -24.27 32.36 29.60
CA GLN A 589 -23.60 31.55 30.61
C GLN A 589 -22.91 30.31 30.05
N GLN A 590 -23.26 29.85 28.85
CA GLN A 590 -22.61 28.68 28.27
C GLN A 590 -21.37 29.08 27.48
N ILE A 591 -20.23 28.59 27.94
CA ILE A 591 -18.93 28.69 27.28
C ILE A 591 -18.64 27.31 26.72
N VAL A 592 -18.52 27.22 25.40
CA VAL A 592 -18.14 26.00 24.68
C VAL A 592 -16.64 26.02 24.49
N LEU A 593 -15.97 24.95 24.90
CA LEU A 593 -14.54 24.75 24.74
C LEU A 593 -14.24 23.95 23.46
N CYS A 594 -12.98 23.92 23.08
CA CYS A 594 -12.47 23.02 22.05
C CYS A 594 -12.78 21.54 22.37
N GLY A 595 -13.41 20.84 21.44
CA GLY A 595 -13.86 19.46 21.57
C GLY A 595 -15.28 19.31 22.14
N ASP A 596 -15.89 20.39 22.60
CA ASP A 596 -17.25 20.34 23.14
C ASP A 596 -18.30 20.27 22.03
N THR A 597 -19.45 19.72 22.41
CA THR A 597 -20.67 19.67 21.61
C THR A 597 -21.79 20.31 22.41
N ILE A 598 -22.61 21.14 21.78
CA ILE A 598 -23.80 21.76 22.37
C ILE A 598 -25.01 21.48 21.49
N CYS A 599 -26.18 21.34 22.09
CA CYS A 599 -27.44 21.19 21.36
C CYS A 599 -28.35 22.38 21.64
N GLY A 600 -29.11 22.83 20.65
CA GLY A 600 -30.08 23.91 20.80
C GLY A 600 -31.33 23.72 19.95
N GLU A 601 -32.24 24.69 19.99
CA GLU A 601 -33.47 24.70 19.19
C GLU A 601 -33.69 26.05 18.53
N LEU A 602 -33.64 26.08 17.20
CA LEU A 602 -33.88 27.30 16.43
C LEU A 602 -35.35 27.39 16.04
N ASP A 603 -36.01 28.44 16.52
CA ASP A 603 -37.29 28.89 16.00
C ASP A 603 -37.12 29.75 14.73
N ASN A 604 -38.16 29.85 13.90
CA ASN A 604 -38.13 30.67 12.68
C ASN A 604 -37.71 32.12 12.96
N GLY A 605 -36.54 32.52 12.46
CA GLY A 605 -35.97 33.85 12.66
C GLY A 605 -35.31 34.09 14.03
N ALA A 606 -35.20 33.06 14.87
CA ALA A 606 -34.39 33.09 16.09
C ALA A 606 -32.89 32.99 15.74
N SER A 607 -32.04 33.37 16.69
CA SER A 607 -30.59 33.28 16.52
C SER A 607 -29.92 33.04 17.86
N ASP A 608 -29.25 31.92 17.99
CA ASP A 608 -28.62 31.56 19.24
C ASP A 608 -27.17 32.02 19.23
N TYR A 609 -26.82 32.86 20.19
CA TYR A 609 -25.47 33.37 20.32
C TYR A 609 -24.75 32.58 21.43
N ILE A 610 -23.78 31.76 21.05
CA ILE A 610 -23.00 30.89 21.93
C ILE A 610 -21.62 31.48 22.10
N ARG A 611 -21.10 31.51 23.33
CA ARG A 611 -19.72 31.94 23.57
C ARG A 611 -18.79 30.76 23.40
N VAL A 612 -17.75 30.94 22.58
CA VAL A 612 -16.71 29.93 22.38
C VAL A 612 -15.39 30.47 22.93
N ASP A 613 -14.76 29.69 23.79
CA ASP A 613 -13.43 29.99 24.30
C ASP A 613 -12.40 29.25 23.44
N LEU A 614 -11.69 30.02 22.62
CA LEU A 614 -10.60 29.52 21.78
C LEU A 614 -9.23 29.80 22.42
N SER A 615 -9.17 30.09 23.72
CA SER A 615 -7.89 30.24 24.41
C SER A 615 -7.15 28.91 24.45
N GLY A 616 -5.96 28.89 23.84
CA GLY A 616 -5.15 27.68 23.69
C GLY A 616 -5.06 27.15 22.26
N MET A 617 -5.88 27.66 21.33
CA MET A 617 -5.76 27.34 19.92
C MET A 617 -4.53 28.01 19.29
N THR A 618 -3.77 27.26 18.50
CA THR A 618 -2.57 27.76 17.81
C THR A 618 -2.66 27.72 16.29
N ASP A 619 -3.73 27.20 15.67
CA ASP A 619 -3.86 27.15 14.20
C ASP A 619 -5.26 27.51 13.68
N TYR A 620 -6.19 26.54 13.59
CA TYR A 620 -7.54 26.77 13.06
C TYR A 620 -8.66 26.18 13.93
N VAL A 621 -9.81 26.85 13.88
CA VAL A 621 -11.07 26.37 14.45
C VAL A 621 -11.95 25.82 13.34
N GLU A 622 -12.54 24.67 13.62
CA GLU A 622 -13.64 24.12 12.84
C GLU A 622 -14.90 24.14 13.69
N ILE A 623 -15.96 24.75 13.15
CA ILE A 623 -17.26 24.83 13.83
C ILE A 623 -18.30 24.32 12.86
N ASN A 624 -18.94 23.20 13.23
CA ASN A 624 -20.01 22.62 12.44
C ASN A 624 -21.33 22.81 13.18
N ILE A 625 -22.36 23.23 12.46
CA ILE A 625 -23.74 23.15 12.92
C ILE A 625 -24.48 22.13 12.07
N HIS A 626 -25.14 21.21 12.75
CA HIS A 626 -25.94 20.16 12.16
C HIS A 626 -27.40 20.44 12.43
N GLY A 627 -28.16 20.66 11.36
CA GLY A 627 -29.61 20.81 11.39
C GLY A 627 -30.29 19.60 10.77
N GLY A 628 -31.62 19.53 10.92
CA GLY A 628 -32.65 18.69 10.26
C GLY A 628 -32.35 17.54 9.28
N ASP A 629 -31.24 17.56 8.58
CA ASP A 629 -30.85 16.69 7.47
C ASP A 629 -29.67 15.78 7.78
N ASN A 630 -28.83 16.07 8.79
CA ASN A 630 -27.70 15.20 9.09
C ASN A 630 -28.20 13.96 9.82
N PRO A 631 -28.16 12.77 9.19
CA PRO A 631 -28.63 11.55 9.81
C PRO A 631 -27.80 11.17 11.04
N ASN A 632 -26.63 11.79 11.28
CA ASN A 632 -25.73 11.55 12.42
C ASN A 632 -26.31 11.86 13.81
N TRP A 633 -27.41 12.63 13.90
CA TRP A 633 -27.89 13.17 15.18
C TRP A 633 -29.43 13.08 15.29
N PHE A 634 -29.92 12.22 16.18
CA PHE A 634 -31.33 12.18 16.60
C PHE A 634 -31.55 13.27 17.68
N PRO A 635 -32.67 14.04 17.72
CA PRO A 635 -34.00 13.81 17.15
C PRO A 635 -34.42 14.90 16.13
N PHE A 636 -33.73 15.03 14.99
CA PHE A 636 -33.99 16.12 14.06
C PHE A 636 -35.12 15.82 13.05
N GLY A 637 -35.94 16.83 12.77
CA GLY A 637 -36.99 16.83 11.75
C GLY A 637 -36.55 17.64 10.54
N SER A 638 -37.02 17.25 9.34
CA SER A 638 -36.51 17.60 8.02
C SER A 638 -36.70 19.06 7.56
N THR A 639 -36.78 20.04 8.46
CA THR A 639 -37.14 21.43 8.07
C THR A 639 -36.13 22.49 8.46
N LEU A 640 -35.17 22.22 9.35
CA LEU A 640 -34.20 23.23 9.75
C LEU A 640 -33.11 23.35 8.68
N ASP A 641 -32.91 24.55 8.15
CA ASP A 641 -31.78 24.95 7.30
C ASP A 641 -30.88 25.89 8.12
N PRO A 642 -29.88 25.36 8.84
CA PRO A 642 -29.06 26.14 9.75
C PRO A 642 -27.99 26.94 9.00
N ALA A 643 -27.67 28.10 9.54
CA ALA A 643 -26.51 28.90 9.16
C ALA A 643 -25.74 29.33 10.39
N ILE A 644 -24.45 29.60 10.19
CA ILE A 644 -23.51 29.85 11.27
C ILE A 644 -22.64 31.07 10.97
N GLN A 645 -22.40 31.90 11.98
CA GLN A 645 -21.49 33.04 11.91
C GLN A 645 -20.54 33.04 13.10
N LEU A 646 -19.24 33.09 12.84
CA LEU A 646 -18.23 33.36 13.85
C LEU A 646 -18.05 34.87 13.99
N MET A 647 -18.11 35.34 15.23
CA MET A 647 -18.08 36.75 15.58
C MET A 647 -16.99 37.07 16.60
N ARG A 648 -16.34 38.23 16.42
CA ARG A 648 -15.26 38.70 17.27
C ARG A 648 -15.74 39.78 18.26
N GLY A 649 -15.39 39.59 19.53
CA GLY A 649 -15.54 40.57 20.61
C GLY A 649 -16.99 40.86 21.02
N GLY A 650 -17.17 41.74 22.00
CA GLY A 650 -18.50 42.15 22.49
C GLY A 650 -19.32 43.00 21.51
N ALA A 651 -18.71 43.42 20.39
CA ALA A 651 -19.37 44.18 19.33
C ALA A 651 -19.98 43.30 18.22
N CYS A 652 -19.73 41.98 18.27
CA CYS A 652 -20.35 41.00 17.37
C CYS A 652 -20.04 41.22 15.89
N THR A 653 -18.81 41.63 15.62
CA THR A 653 -18.29 41.77 14.27
C THR A 653 -18.12 40.37 13.67
N VAL A 654 -18.86 40.06 12.60
CA VAL A 654 -18.70 38.80 11.87
C VAL A 654 -17.28 38.73 11.28
N VAL A 655 -16.57 37.65 11.58
CA VAL A 655 -15.23 37.35 11.04
C VAL A 655 -15.26 36.23 10.01
N ALA A 656 -16.20 35.29 10.16
CA ALA A 656 -16.48 34.23 9.20
C ALA A 656 -17.96 33.87 9.30
N GLY A 657 -18.51 33.32 8.24
CA GLY A 657 -19.87 32.81 8.24
C GLY A 657 -20.06 31.85 7.09
N ASP A 658 -20.94 30.89 7.32
CA ASP A 658 -21.40 29.96 6.31
C ASP A 658 -22.93 29.98 6.36
N ALA A 659 -23.51 30.33 5.23
CA ALA A 659 -24.94 30.28 4.97
C ALA A 659 -25.11 29.10 4.04
N ASN A 660 -25.62 27.98 4.58
CA ASN A 660 -25.83 26.81 3.76
C ASN A 660 -26.75 27.18 2.58
N SER A 661 -26.30 26.89 1.35
CA SER A 661 -26.94 27.41 0.13
C SER A 661 -27.97 26.46 -0.49
N GLY A 662 -28.42 25.44 0.25
CA GLY A 662 -29.43 24.48 -0.20
C GLY A 662 -30.24 23.86 0.94
N TYR A 663 -31.49 23.46 0.66
CA TYR A 663 -32.34 22.77 1.63
C TYR A 663 -31.66 21.49 2.13
N GLY A 664 -31.47 21.40 3.44
CA GLY A 664 -31.01 20.17 4.06
C GLY A 664 -29.48 20.01 4.09
N GLY A 665 -28.74 21.07 4.42
CA GLY A 665 -27.30 20.96 4.65
C GLY A 665 -26.86 21.50 6.02
N ASP A 666 -25.84 20.86 6.57
CA ASP A 666 -25.02 21.41 7.65
C ASP A 666 -24.33 22.72 7.22
N ALA A 667 -24.01 23.59 8.18
CA ALA A 667 -23.15 24.73 7.92
C ALA A 667 -21.81 24.59 8.66
N ARG A 668 -20.72 24.96 8.00
CA ARG A 668 -19.35 24.71 8.47
C ARG A 668 -18.47 25.94 8.32
N ILE A 669 -17.86 26.35 9.42
CA ILE A 669 -16.80 27.37 9.42
C ILE A 669 -15.46 26.69 9.64
N VAL A 670 -14.55 26.82 8.68
CA VAL A 670 -13.12 26.58 8.86
C VAL A 670 -12.43 27.95 8.83
N ALA A 671 -12.07 28.48 10.00
CA ALA A 671 -11.50 29.83 10.12
C ALA A 671 -10.03 29.77 10.54
N LEU A 672 -9.16 30.43 9.76
CA LEU A 672 -7.70 30.46 9.94
C LEU A 672 -7.21 31.64 10.80
N ASN A 673 -6.25 31.34 11.68
CA ASN A 673 -5.14 32.17 12.18
C ASN A 673 -5.36 33.65 12.53
N GLU A 674 -6.36 33.95 13.35
CA GLU A 674 -6.25 35.13 14.23
C GLU A 674 -6.75 34.84 15.66
N PRO A 675 -6.08 33.98 16.46
CA PRO A 675 -6.49 33.69 17.84
C PRO A 675 -6.15 34.80 18.85
N ALA A 676 -5.73 36.01 18.43
CA ALA A 676 -5.28 37.08 19.33
C ALA A 676 -6.38 37.67 20.25
N VAL A 677 -7.62 37.20 20.17
CA VAL A 677 -8.75 37.62 21.01
C VAL A 677 -9.24 36.45 21.85
N SER A 678 -9.34 36.67 23.16
CA SER A 678 -9.71 35.66 24.16
C SER A 678 -11.20 35.30 24.22
N SER A 679 -12.03 35.80 23.30
CA SER A 679 -13.44 35.39 23.25
C SER A 679 -14.06 35.59 21.87
N TYR A 680 -14.53 34.48 21.31
CA TYR A 680 -15.36 34.46 20.12
C TYR A 680 -16.82 34.19 20.50
N ARG A 681 -17.71 34.46 19.56
CA ARG A 681 -19.10 34.05 19.64
C ARG A 681 -19.51 33.40 18.35
N VAL A 682 -20.32 32.37 18.46
CA VAL A 682 -20.96 31.74 17.32
C VAL A 682 -22.41 32.13 17.35
N ARG A 683 -22.91 32.60 16.22
CA ARG A 683 -24.34 32.77 15.99
C ARG A 683 -24.81 31.60 15.15
N ALA A 684 -25.58 30.70 15.74
CA ALA A 684 -26.42 29.75 15.04
C ALA A 684 -27.74 30.46 14.68
N TYR A 685 -28.23 30.33 13.45
CA TYR A 685 -29.54 30.87 13.09
C TYR A 685 -30.18 30.04 12.00
N SER A 686 -31.51 30.06 11.93
CA SER A 686 -32.27 29.37 10.88
C SER A 686 -32.42 30.30 9.67
N GLU A 687 -32.03 29.83 8.49
CA GLU A 687 -32.39 30.48 7.21
C GLU A 687 -33.82 30.13 6.81
N SER A 688 -34.23 28.89 7.10
CA SER A 688 -35.62 28.44 6.96
C SER A 688 -35.98 27.29 7.93
N GLY A 689 -37.27 27.24 8.29
CA GLY A 689 -37.86 26.24 9.19
C GLY A 689 -37.45 26.36 10.65
N ASN A 690 -37.91 25.39 11.44
CA ASN A 690 -37.61 25.29 12.87
C ASN A 690 -37.07 23.89 13.14
N GLY A 691 -36.22 23.77 14.14
CA GLY A 691 -35.80 22.46 14.60
C GLY A 691 -34.65 22.54 15.58
N PRO A 692 -34.32 21.40 16.18
CA PRO A 692 -33.15 21.31 17.02
C PRO A 692 -31.90 21.22 16.14
N TYR A 693 -30.77 21.67 16.69
CA TYR A 693 -29.46 21.58 16.05
C TYR A 693 -28.42 21.06 17.04
N VAL A 694 -27.32 20.54 16.50
CA VAL A 694 -26.09 20.29 17.24
C VAL A 694 -25.01 21.20 16.69
N LEU A 695 -24.27 21.86 17.58
CA LEU A 695 -23.07 22.60 17.23
C LEU A 695 -21.86 21.90 17.85
N THR A 696 -20.87 21.59 17.02
CA THR A 696 -19.58 21.04 17.44
C THR A 696 -18.50 22.09 17.24
N VAL A 697 -17.60 22.21 18.23
CA VAL A 697 -16.40 23.05 18.12
C VAL A 697 -15.19 22.14 18.16
N SER A 698 -14.51 21.98 17.03
CA SER A 698 -13.24 21.28 16.94
C SER A 698 -12.10 22.27 16.82
N CYS A 699 -11.03 22.01 17.57
CA CYS A 699 -9.82 22.80 17.51
C CYS A 699 -8.70 21.88 17.12
N VAL A 700 -8.05 22.20 16.01
CA VAL A 700 -6.93 21.41 15.55
C VAL A 700 -5.67 22.05 16.09
N GLU A 701 -5.01 21.31 16.98
CA GLU A 701 -3.63 21.62 17.32
C GLU A 701 -2.78 21.37 16.06
N PRO A 702 -1.83 22.27 15.73
CA PRO A 702 -0.88 22.02 14.67
C PRO A 702 -0.20 20.70 14.98
N ALA A 703 -0.17 19.80 13.98
CA ALA A 703 0.49 18.52 14.13
C ALA A 703 1.87 18.75 14.75
N ALA A 704 2.13 18.11 15.88
CA ALA A 704 3.46 18.15 16.49
C ALA A 704 4.48 17.75 15.42
N CYS A 705 5.51 18.57 15.19
CA CYS A 705 6.46 18.28 14.13
C CYS A 705 6.99 16.86 14.30
N PRO A 706 7.18 16.10 13.21
CA PRO A 706 7.85 14.81 13.30
C PRO A 706 9.16 15.01 14.07
N GLN A 707 9.40 14.18 15.10
CA GLN A 707 10.65 14.26 15.85
C GLN A 707 11.81 14.15 14.85
N PRO A 708 12.82 15.05 14.91
CA PRO A 708 13.92 14.99 13.97
C PRO A 708 14.59 13.61 14.04
N VAL A 709 14.50 12.84 12.96
CA VAL A 709 15.22 11.57 12.82
C VAL A 709 16.70 11.94 12.85
N ALA A 710 17.40 11.57 13.93
CA ALA A 710 18.81 11.85 14.23
C ALA A 710 19.57 12.70 13.18
N LEU A 711 19.48 14.02 13.32
CA LEU A 711 20.22 15.00 12.51
C LEU A 711 21.72 14.66 12.48
N ARG A 712 22.30 14.43 11.30
CA ARG A 712 23.75 14.49 11.11
C ARG A 712 24.20 15.96 11.08
N LEU A 713 24.27 16.60 12.25
CA LEU A 713 24.96 17.88 12.40
C LEU A 713 26.43 17.69 11.97
N ARG A 714 26.86 18.41 10.93
CA ARG A 714 28.25 18.43 10.49
C ARG A 714 28.92 19.71 10.95
N VAL A 715 30.13 19.57 11.47
CA VAL A 715 31.02 20.69 11.79
C VAL A 715 32.18 20.66 10.79
N ALA A 716 32.36 21.75 10.04
CA ALA A 716 33.37 21.88 8.99
C ALA A 716 34.10 23.22 9.07
N ASN A 717 35.09 23.44 8.19
CA ASN A 717 35.76 24.74 7.99
C ASN A 717 36.34 25.38 9.26
N PHE A 718 37.04 24.59 10.08
CA PHE A 718 37.72 25.10 11.27
C PHE A 718 38.86 26.04 10.89
N THR A 719 38.83 27.23 11.45
CA THR A 719 39.95 28.17 11.53
C THR A 719 40.09 28.63 12.98
N PRO A 720 41.19 29.31 13.35
CA PRO A 720 41.32 29.88 14.69
C PRO A 720 40.20 30.85 15.10
N LEU A 721 39.44 31.39 14.14
CA LEU A 721 38.43 32.44 14.38
C LEU A 721 36.99 32.02 14.09
N GLN A 722 36.79 30.86 13.45
CA GLN A 722 35.48 30.42 12.94
C GLN A 722 35.44 28.92 12.67
N PHE A 723 34.25 28.35 12.74
CA PHE A 723 33.89 27.03 12.23
C PHE A 723 32.52 27.14 11.56
N GLY A 724 32.21 26.25 10.62
CA GLY A 724 30.91 26.14 9.97
C GLY A 724 30.09 24.99 10.56
N LEU A 725 28.81 25.23 10.79
CA LEU A 725 27.81 24.19 11.09
C LEU A 725 26.95 23.95 9.85
N SER A 726 26.54 22.71 9.61
CA SER A 726 25.50 22.39 8.62
C SER A 726 24.63 21.23 9.08
N TRP A 727 23.36 21.26 8.68
CA TRP A 727 22.35 20.26 8.99
C TRP A 727 21.39 20.08 7.80
N LEU A 728 20.67 18.95 7.77
CA LEU A 728 19.61 18.73 6.77
C LEU A 728 18.33 19.46 7.20
N PRO A 729 17.56 20.01 6.24
CA PRO A 729 16.24 20.56 6.54
C PRO A 729 15.31 19.49 7.13
N VAL A 730 14.60 19.84 8.20
CA VAL A 730 13.41 19.17 8.70
C VAL A 730 12.22 19.69 7.91
N ASP A 731 11.42 18.78 7.38
CA ASP A 731 10.23 19.14 6.60
C ASP A 731 9.22 19.87 7.50
N GLY A 732 8.70 21.00 7.01
CA GLY A 732 7.82 21.88 7.79
C GLY A 732 8.50 22.81 8.81
N ALA A 733 9.83 22.78 8.96
CA ALA A 733 10.52 23.74 9.82
C ALA A 733 10.63 25.13 9.17
N PHE A 734 10.18 26.17 9.88
CA PHE A 734 10.21 27.58 9.47
C PHE A 734 11.47 28.33 9.94
N ARG A 735 12.02 27.95 11.11
CA ARG A 735 13.21 28.57 11.69
C ARG A 735 14.09 27.55 12.40
N TYR A 736 15.39 27.82 12.47
CA TYR A 736 16.31 27.08 13.35
C TYR A 736 16.99 28.00 14.36
N HIS A 737 17.12 27.52 15.59
CA HIS A 737 17.93 28.14 16.66
C HIS A 737 19.16 27.28 16.93
N VAL A 738 20.31 27.94 17.11
CA VAL A 738 21.57 27.27 17.43
C VAL A 738 22.09 27.75 18.78
N TYR A 739 22.28 26.81 19.70
CA TYR A 739 22.80 27.07 21.04
C TYR A 739 24.21 26.50 21.18
N ALA A 740 25.11 27.27 21.79
CA ALA A 740 26.34 26.75 22.34
C ALA A 740 26.12 26.41 23.82
N VAL A 741 26.24 25.13 24.17
CA VAL A 741 26.11 24.62 25.53
C VAL A 741 27.51 24.32 26.05
N SER A 742 28.06 25.23 26.85
CA SER A 742 29.36 25.08 27.51
C SER A 742 29.24 24.59 28.96
N SER A 743 28.01 24.50 29.49
CA SER A 743 27.59 24.25 30.89
C SER A 743 26.04 24.39 30.90
N PRO A 744 25.25 23.98 31.91
CA PRO A 744 23.76 24.00 31.85
C PRO A 744 23.05 25.32 31.51
N GLU A 745 23.76 26.43 31.32
CA GLU A 745 23.22 27.66 30.76
C GLU A 745 23.51 27.73 29.25
N ALA A 746 22.48 27.46 28.45
CA ALA A 746 22.53 27.66 27.01
C ALA A 746 22.56 29.17 26.70
N VAL A 747 23.62 29.63 26.05
CA VAL A 747 23.68 31.00 25.52
C VAL A 747 23.24 30.94 24.05
N PRO A 748 22.17 31.65 23.64
CA PRO A 748 21.79 31.74 22.24
C PRO A 748 22.93 32.35 21.44
N LEU A 749 23.35 31.71 20.36
CA LEU A 749 24.28 32.34 19.42
C LEU A 749 23.49 33.38 18.60
N PRO A 750 24.06 34.57 18.35
CA PRO A 750 23.39 35.56 17.50
C PRO A 750 23.31 35.04 16.06
N GLY A 751 22.10 34.65 15.62
CA GLY A 751 21.82 34.22 14.26
C GLY A 751 20.56 33.38 14.14
N ASP A 752 19.39 34.02 14.19
CA ASP A 752 18.13 33.44 13.70
C ASP A 752 18.28 33.21 12.19
N LEU A 753 18.25 31.96 11.75
CA LEU A 753 18.39 31.61 10.34
C LEU A 753 17.03 31.20 9.77
N LEU A 754 16.50 32.04 8.88
CA LEU A 754 15.28 31.77 8.10
C LEU A 754 15.58 30.73 7.00
N THR A 755 14.65 29.79 6.83
CA THR A 755 14.82 28.58 6.03
C THR A 755 14.56 28.82 4.54
N THR A 756 15.58 29.19 3.78
CA THR A 756 15.51 29.10 2.30
C THR A 756 16.76 28.56 1.59
N SER A 757 17.78 28.02 2.28
CA SER A 757 18.87 27.33 1.56
C SER A 757 19.55 26.17 2.27
N THR A 758 19.90 25.17 1.47
CA THR A 758 20.38 23.80 1.73
C THR A 758 21.79 23.68 2.33
N ALA A 759 22.38 24.74 2.87
CA ALA A 759 23.60 24.65 3.67
C ALA A 759 23.79 25.94 4.46
N THR A 760 23.23 26.01 5.67
CA THR A 760 23.31 27.22 6.47
C THR A 760 24.63 27.26 7.26
N THR A 761 25.67 27.83 6.65
CA THR A 761 26.96 28.04 7.31
C THR A 761 26.85 29.24 8.28
N SER A 762 26.68 28.98 9.57
CA SER A 762 26.84 30.04 10.59
C SER A 762 28.32 30.18 10.96
N ILE A 763 28.86 31.40 10.85
CA ILE A 763 30.23 31.74 11.26
C ILE A 763 30.16 32.20 12.73
N VAL A 764 30.62 31.34 13.64
CA VAL A 764 30.67 31.68 15.07
C VAL A 764 32.03 32.32 15.39
N PRO A 765 32.08 33.57 15.89
CA PRO A 765 33.33 34.20 16.32
C PRO A 765 33.84 33.53 17.61
N GLU A 766 35.07 33.02 17.58
CA GLU A 766 35.86 32.45 18.70
C GLU A 766 35.05 31.65 19.76
N PRO A 767 35.06 30.30 19.70
CA PRO A 767 34.49 29.52 20.78
C PRO A 767 35.29 29.75 22.09
N PRO A 768 34.62 29.87 23.25
CA PRO A 768 35.30 29.87 24.53
C PRO A 768 36.14 28.60 24.67
N SER A 769 37.34 28.73 25.25
CA SER A 769 38.28 27.62 25.42
C SER A 769 37.62 26.45 26.17
N GLY A 770 37.52 25.27 25.55
CA GLY A 770 36.93 24.08 26.16
C GLY A 770 36.22 23.16 25.16
N ARG A 771 35.56 22.11 25.66
CA ARG A 771 34.57 21.34 24.88
C ARG A 771 33.28 22.14 24.84
N ASN A 772 32.80 22.44 23.64
CA ASN A 772 31.52 23.08 23.42
C ASN A 772 30.57 22.06 22.77
N TYR A 773 29.33 22.01 23.24
CA TYR A 773 28.25 21.24 22.61
C TYR A 773 27.36 22.20 21.84
N PHE A 774 26.87 21.79 20.68
CA PHE A 774 25.92 22.59 19.91
C PHE A 774 24.59 21.88 19.83
N VAL A 775 23.50 22.63 20.07
CA VAL A 775 22.13 22.14 19.94
C VAL A 775 21.46 22.97 18.87
N VAL A 776 20.86 22.30 17.88
CA VAL A 776 20.01 22.94 16.87
C VAL A 776 18.57 22.56 17.17
N THR A 777 17.69 23.54 17.33
CA THR A 777 16.25 23.32 17.46
C THR A 777 15.54 23.95 16.26
N SER A 778 14.43 23.37 15.83
CA SER A 778 13.59 23.88 14.74
C SER A 778 12.25 24.37 15.28
N ASP A 779 11.78 25.51 14.79
CA ASP A 779 10.41 25.97 14.97
C ASP A 779 9.64 25.69 13.68
N CYS A 780 8.52 24.99 13.76
CA CYS A 780 7.65 24.72 12.61
C CYS A 780 6.48 25.69 12.50
N THR A 781 6.38 26.65 13.42
CA THR A 781 5.35 27.70 13.42
C THR A 781 5.99 29.05 13.08
N PRO A 782 5.39 29.86 12.19
CA PRO A 782 5.89 31.18 11.79
C PRO A 782 6.16 32.20 12.91
#